data_AF-A0A1I7HIQ3-F1
#
_entry.id   AF-A0A1I7HIQ3-F1
#
_cell.length_a   1.000
_cell.length_b   1.000
_cell.length_c   1.000
_cell.angle_alpha   90.00
_cell.angle_beta   90.00
_cell.angle_gamma   90.00
#
_symmetry.space_group_name_H-M   'P 1'
#
loop_
_entity.id
_entity.type
_entity.pdbx_description
1 polymer ?
#
loop_
_entity_poly.entity_id
_entity_poly.type
_entity_poly.pdbx_seq_one_letter_code
_entity_poly.pdbx_strand_id
1 'polypeptide(L)'
;MPITGFTWARFKGGDIHILRNNQPSLPLEDALIVVEEITTLTDPDGNHKLEFKSLKNINAGVDPPPEFGRAIFNPSWVAQATRTSPSSISFNGITLDERTGEITATASNDPHLITSFFMEVVLEPSSGHTLSLPPNATPPIIVVHVHNSITSAWVTPSSLTVRPDILKGISQLELKLVSTKPIEKITWGSDDTFQHSMGKFLLNGFDPFEGVTNFSQGAAFLFPSSVLFDNRRLFPVNEVFVDPIHLEVKYASQANPVRMTIPTHLIHLIQTGQTFDDGAGNTVFEVSNVEKKAQYKASAYATFDDGTIGDLTNQHGLTWARGAGVDATDIKFDSDGAFEVATSAVTKTLPIMMQLPVRLTGTGVTGATGNVIVRDSWLNATPIAERLAGSPIQLPAAEIPNVLFVAEGFTNRGEFRHAALSVYDKLRNESKTTPWNHLFRNRMNAWMLFEESRESSASYLYESIALENVRVEDGTSRNVALPLWEMIDFGASRLNDSIGLNVSALVSRVGLPLPADAQATRAAKTNEWRQLVDTNFGTGNLSFSDDEFNFWRRLSQRILVEERDTAWGLRCGEKPKPYPTVQSNFIALNDEARLQRSNLDLFLSRVRADSVTGDLVGERFWGRDRQGKFGKDYGLVVFLVGGSRSIGARFSETRFPQGLVNTGIGAGMVDARVALSFLGPQFTGTFPFFVWTRTTGAPSFQMDPFPVPPQVSVTAFATIAHELGHSFNLEDEYARIGRLRMPEAEQDRVRSVFNLQGHNDLLTAGQLSGEGIKWRWPRIKKAGVLESAPTVGSQISVILRAGDVGQFVVNETVRFRQRNLRTPLADLSSPDLKILSKDESNRTVVLEPLITTPVNWGAFGPNSLLYAPVKAPTENRNNPMNDVYAEVLSPLLRHQINETHSPQTREPCQEDDKDQQDPVNLPANLNRPQEHRRIVGLFSGGKGFSCDVYHASGECLMRKETALISQAVGGVITSTDRHTYQFCHVCQYILVDQIDPRQHGEIDKKYDENYPSLDKPTSVLKTVLIIAGVLVLLGLGYLIAKKSD
;
A
#
# COMPACT_ATOMS: atom_id res chain seq x y z
N MET A 1 -22.30 11.24 17.18
CA MET A 1 -21.27 10.79 16.22
C MET A 1 -20.64 9.53 16.79
N PRO A 2 -20.49 8.43 16.04
CA PRO A 2 -19.90 7.22 16.59
C PRO A 2 -18.38 7.38 16.65
N ILE A 3 -17.85 7.24 17.85
CA ILE A 3 -16.41 7.19 18.11
C ILE A 3 -15.91 5.85 17.59
N THR A 4 -14.88 5.87 16.76
CA THR A 4 -14.58 4.76 15.85
C THR A 4 -13.42 3.89 16.31
N GLY A 5 -12.71 4.27 17.37
CA GLY A 5 -11.68 3.43 17.97
C GLY A 5 -10.88 4.11 19.08
N PHE A 6 -10.19 3.29 19.86
CA PHE A 6 -9.21 3.69 20.86
C PHE A 6 -7.84 3.23 20.42
N THR A 7 -6.84 4.09 20.52
CA THR A 7 -5.47 3.71 20.22
C THR A 7 -4.58 4.14 21.36
N TRP A 8 -3.60 3.31 21.67
CA TRP A 8 -2.41 3.78 22.35
C TRP A 8 -1.73 4.81 21.46
N ALA A 9 -1.15 5.85 22.07
CA ALA A 9 -0.34 6.79 21.32
C ALA A 9 0.58 6.01 20.37
N ARG A 10 0.58 6.40 19.09
CA ARG A 10 1.19 5.63 17.98
C ARG A 10 2.65 5.20 18.25
N PHE A 11 3.31 5.83 19.22
CA PHE A 11 4.69 5.64 19.65
C PHE A 11 4.88 4.98 21.03
N LYS A 12 3.82 4.52 21.70
CA LYS A 12 3.87 3.85 23.00
C LYS A 12 3.36 2.43 22.78
N GLY A 13 4.31 1.49 22.70
CA GLY A 13 4.09 0.11 22.28
C GLY A 13 3.02 -0.61 23.10
N GLY A 14 2.48 -1.70 22.53
CA GLY A 14 1.52 -2.56 23.23
C GLY A 14 2.17 -3.44 24.29
N ASP A 15 3.50 -3.51 24.34
CA ASP A 15 4.27 -4.28 25.32
C ASP A 15 4.95 -3.34 26.32
N ILE A 16 4.81 -3.65 27.60
CA ILE A 16 5.36 -2.87 28.72
C ILE A 16 6.24 -3.77 29.55
N HIS A 17 7.50 -3.38 29.76
CA HIS A 17 8.42 -4.11 30.62
C HIS A 17 8.53 -3.44 31.99
N ILE A 18 8.33 -4.22 33.07
CA ILE A 18 8.37 -3.77 34.46
C ILE A 18 9.41 -4.58 35.22
N LEU A 19 10.16 -3.94 36.12
CA LEU A 19 11.10 -4.63 37.00
C LEU A 19 10.58 -4.71 38.44
N ARG A 20 10.73 -5.86 39.08
CA ARG A 20 10.38 -6.06 40.49
C ARG A 20 11.30 -5.26 41.42
N ASN A 21 10.72 -4.68 42.47
CA ASN A 21 11.35 -3.73 43.41
C ASN A 21 11.81 -2.42 42.81
N ASN A 22 11.54 -2.25 41.54
CA ASN A 22 11.71 -0.98 40.92
C ASN A 22 10.38 -0.22 41.00
N GLN A 23 10.48 1.10 41.16
CA GLN A 23 9.34 2.00 41.33
C GLN A 23 8.25 1.77 40.25
N PRO A 24 6.98 2.15 40.51
CA PRO A 24 5.85 1.92 39.60
C PRO A 24 6.14 2.26 38.13
N SER A 25 5.44 1.58 37.22
CA SER A 25 5.24 2.10 35.86
C SER A 25 4.66 3.51 35.94
N LEU A 26 4.82 4.32 34.90
CA LEU A 26 4.03 5.54 34.88
C LEU A 26 2.53 5.23 34.74
N PRO A 27 1.67 6.19 35.14
CA PRO A 27 0.29 6.24 34.70
C PRO A 27 0.20 6.03 33.19
N LEU A 28 -0.44 4.93 32.83
CA LEU A 28 -0.67 4.50 31.46
C LEU A 28 -1.81 5.29 30.81
N GLU A 29 -2.69 5.87 31.62
CA GLU A 29 -3.75 6.78 31.17
C GLU A 29 -3.23 7.95 30.30
N ASP A 30 -2.03 8.45 30.57
CA ASP A 30 -1.43 9.58 29.84
C ASP A 30 -0.99 9.25 28.40
N ALA A 31 -1.03 7.97 28.05
CA ALA A 31 -0.68 7.45 26.74
C ALA A 31 -1.90 7.03 25.91
N LEU A 32 -3.12 7.13 26.46
CA LEU A 32 -4.35 6.80 25.76
C LEU A 32 -4.83 7.95 24.86
N ILE A 33 -5.18 7.61 23.62
CA ILE A 33 -5.74 8.55 22.66
C ILE A 33 -7.13 8.08 22.21
N VAL A 34 -8.10 9.00 22.29
CA VAL A 34 -9.45 8.80 21.73
C VAL A 34 -9.50 9.37 20.32
N VAL A 35 -10.02 8.56 19.40
CA VAL A 35 -10.30 8.94 18.02
C VAL A 35 -11.79 9.30 17.91
N GLU A 36 -12.12 10.57 18.10
CA GLU A 36 -13.50 11.05 18.27
C GLU A 36 -14.37 10.91 17.00
N GLU A 37 -13.80 11.02 15.80
CA GLU A 37 -14.60 10.97 14.57
C GLU A 37 -13.76 10.51 13.38
N ILE A 38 -14.31 9.58 12.60
CA ILE A 38 -13.93 9.36 11.19
C ILE A 38 -15.05 9.96 10.35
N THR A 39 -14.83 11.12 9.76
CA THR A 39 -15.78 11.66 8.79
C THR A 39 -15.36 11.17 7.41
N THR A 40 -16.30 10.58 6.67
CA THR A 40 -16.08 10.25 5.26
C THR A 40 -16.31 11.52 4.44
N LEU A 41 -15.24 12.23 4.08
CA LEU A 41 -15.32 13.34 3.14
C LEU A 41 -15.33 12.79 1.72
N THR A 42 -16.39 13.06 0.97
CA THR A 42 -16.40 12.83 -0.47
C THR A 42 -15.71 14.01 -1.16
N ASP A 43 -14.59 13.77 -1.83
CA ASP A 43 -13.93 14.79 -2.64
C ASP A 43 -14.79 15.15 -3.89
N PRO A 44 -14.47 16.23 -4.63
CA PRO A 44 -15.21 16.62 -5.82
C PRO A 44 -15.27 15.55 -6.92
N ASP A 45 -14.38 14.55 -6.86
CA ASP A 45 -14.30 13.44 -7.81
C ASP A 45 -15.07 12.19 -7.33
N GLY A 46 -15.75 12.28 -6.18
CA GLY A 46 -16.54 11.18 -5.60
C GLY A 46 -15.73 10.22 -4.73
N ASN A 47 -14.47 10.51 -4.41
CA ASN A 47 -13.66 9.62 -3.56
C ASN A 47 -13.92 9.90 -2.09
N HIS A 48 -14.22 8.84 -1.35
CA HIS A 48 -14.36 8.86 0.10
C HIS A 48 -12.99 8.88 0.77
N LYS A 49 -12.72 9.95 1.52
CA LYS A 49 -11.56 10.10 2.40
C LYS A 49 -11.99 9.97 3.85
N LEU A 50 -11.25 9.18 4.61
CA LEU A 50 -11.40 9.10 6.06
C LEU A 50 -10.64 10.28 6.68
N GLU A 51 -11.36 11.21 7.28
CA GLU A 51 -10.79 12.34 8.01
C GLU A 51 -10.88 12.07 9.52
N PHE A 52 -9.73 12.06 10.20
CA PHE A 52 -9.68 12.01 11.66
C PHE A 52 -9.78 13.45 12.20
N LYS A 53 -10.95 13.86 12.70
CA LYS A 53 -11.17 15.27 13.12
C LYS A 53 -10.38 15.69 14.36
N SER A 54 -10.05 14.75 15.24
CA SER A 54 -9.29 15.01 16.47
C SER A 54 -8.73 13.72 17.06
N LEU A 55 -7.44 13.75 17.39
CA LEU A 55 -6.83 12.86 18.36
C LEU A 55 -6.82 13.63 19.68
N LYS A 56 -7.63 13.20 20.66
CA LYS A 56 -7.55 13.77 22.00
C LYS A 56 -6.79 12.82 22.90
N ASN A 57 -5.68 13.32 23.46
CA ASN A 57 -5.13 12.73 24.67
C ASN A 57 -6.14 13.03 25.78
N ILE A 58 -6.70 11.98 26.38
CA ILE A 58 -7.73 12.08 27.44
C ILE A 58 -7.22 12.92 28.62
N ASN A 59 -5.89 13.03 28.79
CA ASN A 59 -5.25 13.56 29.99
C ASN A 59 -4.36 14.79 29.77
N ALA A 60 -4.25 15.33 28.56
CA ALA A 60 -3.39 16.50 28.29
C ALA A 60 -3.95 17.84 28.85
N GLY A 61 -4.77 17.80 29.90
CA GLY A 61 -5.44 18.97 30.49
C GLY A 61 -6.56 19.54 29.62
N VAL A 62 -6.97 18.83 28.57
CA VAL A 62 -8.15 19.12 27.76
C VAL A 62 -9.25 18.21 28.29
N ASP A 63 -10.40 18.76 28.70
CA ASP A 63 -11.51 17.96 29.19
C ASP A 63 -11.80 16.80 28.22
N PRO A 64 -11.85 15.54 28.70
CA PRO A 64 -12.21 14.42 27.85
C PRO A 64 -13.57 14.71 27.18
N PRO A 65 -13.83 14.13 26.00
CA PRO A 65 -15.14 14.26 25.37
C PRO A 65 -16.24 13.98 26.42
N PRO A 66 -17.25 14.86 26.57
CA PRO A 66 -18.18 14.85 27.71
C PRO A 66 -18.95 13.53 27.87
N GLU A 67 -18.99 12.70 26.84
CA GLU A 67 -19.53 11.34 26.84
C GLU A 67 -18.67 10.26 27.52
N PHE A 68 -17.38 10.51 27.83
CA PHE A 68 -16.51 9.57 28.56
C PHE A 68 -16.11 10.09 29.92
N GLY A 69 -16.35 9.27 30.93
CA GLY A 69 -15.98 9.59 32.30
C GLY A 69 -14.49 9.35 32.53
N ARG A 70 -13.99 8.15 32.15
CA ARG A 70 -12.58 7.74 32.34
C ARG A 70 -12.25 6.44 31.63
N ALA A 71 -10.96 6.15 31.51
CA ALA A 71 -10.45 4.82 31.20
C ALA A 71 -10.32 3.96 32.46
N ILE A 72 -10.53 2.66 32.29
CA ILE A 72 -10.29 1.61 33.28
C ILE A 72 -9.35 0.58 32.67
N PHE A 73 -8.36 0.21 33.46
CA PHE A 73 -7.34 -0.78 33.14
C PHE A 73 -7.66 -2.08 33.85
N ASN A 74 -8.20 -3.04 33.10
CA ASN A 74 -8.62 -4.33 33.61
C ASN A 74 -7.60 -5.40 33.21
N PRO A 75 -6.90 -6.05 34.14
CA PRO A 75 -6.07 -7.19 33.78
C PRO A 75 -6.97 -8.34 33.31
N SER A 76 -6.53 -9.15 32.34
CA SER A 76 -7.28 -10.28 31.72
C SER A 76 -7.60 -11.45 32.65
N TRP A 77 -7.46 -11.22 33.95
CA TRP A 77 -7.86 -12.01 35.11
C TRP A 77 -6.93 -13.14 35.59
N VAL A 78 -6.58 -13.01 36.87
CA VAL A 78 -6.05 -14.03 37.78
C VAL A 78 -7.07 -14.13 38.92
N ALA A 79 -7.57 -15.33 39.23
CA ALA A 79 -8.71 -15.50 40.16
C ALA A 79 -8.40 -15.15 41.64
N GLN A 80 -7.17 -14.73 41.95
CA GLN A 80 -6.69 -14.37 43.29
C GLN A 80 -6.39 -12.87 43.47
N ALA A 81 -6.85 -12.02 42.57
CA ALA A 81 -6.64 -10.58 42.69
C ALA A 81 -7.38 -10.02 43.92
N THR A 82 -6.65 -9.44 44.86
CA THR A 82 -7.22 -8.77 46.04
C THR A 82 -7.30 -7.28 45.77
N ARG A 83 -8.50 -6.70 45.89
CA ARG A 83 -8.63 -5.24 45.83
C ARG A 83 -7.99 -4.63 47.08
N THR A 84 -6.90 -3.90 46.89
CA THR A 84 -6.17 -3.22 47.97
C THR A 84 -6.66 -1.80 48.19
N SER A 85 -7.33 -1.22 47.20
CA SER A 85 -8.00 0.07 47.28
C SER A 85 -9.24 0.09 46.37
N PRO A 86 -10.09 1.15 46.40
CA PRO A 86 -11.22 1.28 45.47
C PRO A 86 -10.85 1.23 43.98
N SER A 87 -9.61 1.55 43.64
CA SER A 87 -9.08 1.56 42.26
C SER A 87 -7.81 0.73 42.12
N SER A 88 -7.42 -0.11 43.09
CA SER A 88 -6.17 -0.87 43.00
C SER A 88 -6.39 -2.35 43.26
N ILE A 89 -5.88 -3.17 42.34
CA ILE A 89 -5.91 -4.62 42.42
C ILE A 89 -4.49 -5.12 42.63
N SER A 90 -4.29 -6.04 43.57
CA SER A 90 -3.01 -6.70 43.78
C SER A 90 -3.09 -8.22 43.58
N PHE A 91 -2.11 -8.78 42.88
CA PHE A 91 -1.99 -10.21 42.61
C PHE A 91 -0.52 -10.58 42.42
N ASN A 92 -0.05 -11.67 43.05
CA ASN A 92 1.31 -12.19 42.88
C ASN A 92 2.45 -11.13 42.96
N GLY A 93 2.39 -10.29 44.00
CA GLY A 93 3.34 -9.20 44.20
C GLY A 93 3.28 -8.10 43.14
N ILE A 94 2.22 -8.02 42.34
CA ILE A 94 1.95 -6.95 41.39
C ILE A 94 0.75 -6.16 41.92
N THR A 95 0.80 -4.83 41.91
CA THR A 95 -0.35 -3.97 42.17
C THR A 95 -0.59 -3.08 40.95
N LEU A 96 -1.80 -3.14 40.40
CA LEU A 96 -2.29 -2.31 39.30
C LEU A 96 -3.31 -1.31 39.85
N ASP A 97 -3.11 -0.03 39.58
CA ASP A 97 -4.15 0.98 39.70
C ASP A 97 -5.04 0.94 38.45
N GLU A 98 -6.27 0.47 38.60
CA GLU A 98 -7.28 0.34 37.55
C GLU A 98 -7.66 1.69 36.94
N ARG A 99 -7.44 2.81 37.63
CA ARG A 99 -7.76 4.15 37.13
C ARG A 99 -6.63 4.69 36.27
N THR A 100 -5.41 4.66 36.80
CA THR A 100 -4.26 5.27 36.12
C THR A 100 -3.53 4.30 35.20
N GLY A 101 -3.77 2.99 35.37
CA GLY A 101 -3.00 1.92 34.75
C GLY A 101 -1.56 1.82 35.30
N GLU A 102 -1.24 2.50 36.40
CA GLU A 102 0.05 2.40 37.08
C GLU A 102 0.24 1.01 37.68
N ILE A 103 1.38 0.38 37.42
CA ILE A 103 1.70 -0.98 37.85
C ILE A 103 2.97 -0.97 38.69
N THR A 104 2.88 -1.49 39.91
CA THR A 104 4.05 -1.80 40.74
C THR A 104 4.26 -3.30 40.80
N ALA A 105 5.51 -3.73 40.86
CA ALA A 105 5.85 -5.12 41.11
C ALA A 105 6.88 -5.19 42.24
N THR A 106 6.58 -5.91 43.32
CA THR A 106 7.50 -6.11 44.45
C THR A 106 8.37 -7.35 44.22
N ALA A 107 9.52 -7.40 44.92
CA ALA A 107 10.29 -8.63 45.11
C ALA A 107 9.33 -9.69 45.58
N SER A 108 9.55 -10.88 45.08
CA SER A 108 9.02 -12.07 45.69
C SER A 108 10.10 -13.13 45.63
N ASN A 109 10.29 -13.81 46.75
CA ASN A 109 11.11 -15.02 46.80
C ASN A 109 10.30 -16.26 46.40
N ASP A 110 9.03 -16.06 46.02
CA ASP A 110 8.21 -17.14 45.49
C ASP A 110 8.84 -17.61 44.17
N PRO A 111 9.19 -18.90 44.04
CA PRO A 111 9.69 -19.46 42.79
C PRO A 111 8.62 -19.46 41.68
N HIS A 112 7.36 -19.19 42.02
CA HIS A 112 6.23 -19.16 41.12
C HIS A 112 5.73 -17.72 40.99
N LEU A 113 6.19 -17.01 39.95
CA LEU A 113 5.78 -15.63 39.68
C LEU A 113 5.10 -15.51 38.32
N ILE A 114 4.07 -14.68 38.27
CA ILE A 114 3.55 -14.18 37.00
C ILE A 114 4.62 -13.27 36.40
N THR A 115 5.04 -13.62 35.19
CA THR A 115 6.08 -12.94 34.41
C THR A 115 5.49 -12.18 33.23
N SER A 116 4.22 -12.43 32.90
CA SER A 116 3.46 -11.60 31.98
C SER A 116 1.95 -11.76 32.15
N PHE A 117 1.19 -10.73 31.81
CA PHE A 117 -0.27 -10.73 31.78
C PHE A 117 -0.78 -9.72 30.75
N PHE A 118 -2.04 -9.85 30.33
CA PHE A 118 -2.67 -8.86 29.46
C PHE A 118 -3.53 -7.91 30.26
N MET A 119 -3.71 -6.72 29.72
CA MET A 119 -4.52 -5.68 30.29
C MET A 119 -5.42 -5.09 29.22
N GLU A 120 -6.71 -5.22 29.43
CA GLU A 120 -7.78 -4.66 28.62
C GLU A 120 -8.06 -3.23 29.09
N VAL A 121 -8.17 -2.30 28.13
CA VAL A 121 -8.57 -0.92 28.42
C VAL A 121 -10.05 -0.74 28.10
N VAL A 122 -10.84 -0.47 29.12
CA VAL A 122 -12.29 -0.25 29.02
C VAL A 122 -12.59 1.21 29.31
N LEU A 123 -13.44 1.86 28.50
CA LEU A 123 -13.92 3.20 28.82
C LEU A 123 -15.24 3.16 29.57
N GLU A 124 -15.31 3.88 30.68
CA GLU A 124 -16.56 4.15 31.36
C GLU A 124 -17.24 5.38 30.74
N PRO A 125 -18.52 5.28 30.36
CA PRO A 125 -19.26 6.45 29.91
C PRO A 125 -19.47 7.44 31.06
N SER A 126 -19.55 8.72 30.73
CA SER A 126 -19.96 9.75 31.68
C SER A 126 -21.38 9.49 32.17
N SER A 127 -21.70 9.94 33.39
CA SER A 127 -23.06 9.82 33.93
C SER A 127 -24.08 10.42 32.95
N GLY A 128 -25.07 9.62 32.52
CA GLY A 128 -26.10 10.03 31.56
C GLY A 128 -25.80 9.72 30.08
N HIS A 129 -24.64 9.12 29.77
CA HIS A 129 -24.27 8.71 28.41
C HIS A 129 -24.25 7.18 28.29
N THR A 130 -24.66 6.64 27.14
CA THR A 130 -24.50 5.23 26.78
C THR A 130 -23.43 5.10 25.70
N LEU A 131 -22.36 4.36 25.98
CA LEU A 131 -21.38 4.01 24.97
C LEU A 131 -21.93 2.89 24.08
N SER A 132 -22.08 3.14 22.79
CA SER A 132 -22.27 2.08 21.79
C SER A 132 -21.00 1.97 20.98
N LEU A 133 -20.12 1.04 21.38
CA LEU A 133 -19.00 0.66 20.53
C LEU A 133 -19.53 -0.06 19.29
N PRO A 134 -18.88 0.09 18.13
CA PRO A 134 -19.19 -0.75 16.97
C PRO A 134 -19.20 -2.23 17.40
N PRO A 135 -20.12 -3.08 16.89
CA PRO A 135 -20.23 -4.49 17.29
C PRO A 135 -18.93 -5.31 17.17
N ASN A 136 -17.95 -4.79 16.42
CA ASN A 136 -16.67 -5.43 16.13
C ASN A 136 -15.46 -4.69 16.74
N ALA A 137 -15.67 -3.66 17.56
CA ALA A 137 -14.56 -2.95 18.18
C ALA A 137 -14.01 -3.78 19.35
N THR A 138 -12.81 -4.33 19.19
CA THR A 138 -12.06 -4.95 20.28
C THR A 138 -11.41 -3.85 21.14
N PRO A 139 -11.54 -3.91 22.47
CA PRO A 139 -10.85 -2.98 23.35
C PRO A 139 -9.33 -3.10 23.17
N PRO A 140 -8.56 -2.01 23.39
CA PRO A 140 -7.11 -2.08 23.35
C PRO A 140 -6.62 -3.09 24.39
N ILE A 141 -5.71 -3.97 23.96
CA ILE A 141 -5.00 -4.88 24.86
C ILE A 141 -3.54 -4.44 24.94
N ILE A 142 -2.98 -4.55 26.14
CA ILE A 142 -1.58 -4.29 26.47
C ILE A 142 -0.99 -5.60 27.02
N VAL A 143 0.21 -5.99 26.59
CA VAL A 143 0.99 -7.03 27.27
C VAL A 143 1.89 -6.37 28.29
N VAL A 144 1.81 -6.84 29.53
CA VAL A 144 2.72 -6.43 30.58
C VAL A 144 3.66 -7.58 30.85
N HIS A 145 4.96 -7.34 30.77
CA HIS A 145 6.02 -8.25 31.15
C HIS A 145 6.65 -7.78 32.46
N VAL A 146 6.89 -8.73 33.38
CA VAL A 146 7.42 -8.47 34.72
C VAL A 146 8.67 -9.29 34.92
N HIS A 147 9.79 -8.61 35.11
CA HIS A 147 11.12 -9.20 35.27
C HIS A 147 11.74 -8.76 36.61
N ASN A 148 12.86 -9.33 37.04
CA ASN A 148 13.57 -8.83 38.23
C ASN A 148 14.66 -7.83 37.84
N SER A 149 15.35 -8.05 36.72
CA SER A 149 16.42 -7.19 36.27
C SER A 149 16.69 -7.29 34.78
N ILE A 150 17.32 -6.25 34.23
CA ILE A 150 17.92 -6.29 32.90
C ILE A 150 19.33 -6.86 33.03
N THR A 151 19.68 -7.87 32.22
CA THR A 151 21.03 -8.47 32.20
C THR A 151 21.91 -7.89 31.10
N SER A 152 21.31 -7.37 30.02
CA SER A 152 22.01 -6.62 28.97
C SER A 152 21.03 -5.73 28.18
N ALA A 153 21.54 -4.68 27.54
CA ALA A 153 20.79 -3.82 26.63
C ALA A 153 21.66 -3.36 25.46
N TRP A 154 21.07 -3.16 24.29
CA TRP A 154 21.78 -2.71 23.08
C TRP A 154 20.89 -1.87 22.16
N VAL A 155 21.52 -1.11 21.26
CA VAL A 155 20.84 -0.31 20.22
C VAL A 155 20.84 -1.07 18.90
N THR A 156 19.71 -1.05 18.18
CA THR A 156 19.53 -1.72 16.89
C THR A 156 18.91 -0.79 15.82
N PRO A 157 19.43 -0.77 14.59
CA PRO A 157 20.73 -1.33 14.21
C PRO A 157 21.87 -0.66 15.00
N SER A 158 23.00 -1.35 15.16
CA SER A 158 24.16 -0.81 15.92
C SER A 158 24.73 0.48 15.29
N SER A 159 24.49 0.69 14.01
CA SER A 159 24.70 1.95 13.30
C SER A 159 23.46 2.26 12.47
N LEU A 160 22.96 3.48 12.55
CA LEU A 160 21.80 3.94 11.80
C LEU A 160 22.20 5.07 10.86
N THR A 161 22.02 4.87 9.55
CA THR A 161 22.21 5.91 8.56
C THR A 161 21.00 6.83 8.52
N VAL A 162 21.26 8.13 8.63
CA VAL A 162 20.23 9.18 8.63
C VAL A 162 20.62 10.30 7.69
N ARG A 163 19.63 11.08 7.24
CA ARG A 163 19.84 12.21 6.34
C ARG A 163 19.17 13.46 6.91
N PRO A 164 19.89 14.58 7.11
CA PRO A 164 19.27 15.81 7.57
C PRO A 164 18.16 16.22 6.61
N ASP A 165 17.00 16.54 7.14
CA ASP A 165 15.91 17.08 6.33
C ASP A 165 16.05 18.60 6.29
N ILE A 166 16.24 19.15 5.10
CA ILE A 166 16.42 20.60 4.93
C ILE A 166 15.12 21.31 4.56
N LEU A 167 14.00 20.58 4.38
CA LEU A 167 12.68 21.20 4.20
C LEU A 167 12.03 21.59 5.52
N LYS A 168 12.50 21.07 6.66
CA LYS A 168 11.86 21.35 7.94
C LYS A 168 12.29 22.68 8.56
N GLY A 169 11.49 23.68 8.20
CA GLY A 169 11.01 24.78 9.03
C GLY A 169 9.56 25.18 8.70
N ILE A 170 8.89 24.49 7.77
CA ILE A 170 7.55 24.87 7.29
C ILE A 170 6.75 23.58 6.99
N SER A 171 6.32 22.85 8.02
CA SER A 171 5.24 21.86 7.87
C SER A 171 3.87 22.53 7.89
N GLN A 172 3.79 23.69 8.54
CA GLN A 172 2.63 24.57 8.64
C GLN A 172 3.15 25.98 8.90
N LEU A 173 2.83 26.94 8.03
CA LEU A 173 3.05 28.36 8.31
C LEU A 173 1.76 28.91 8.91
N GLU A 174 1.75 29.12 10.23
CA GLU A 174 0.67 29.86 10.87
C GLU A 174 1.05 31.34 10.87
N LEU A 175 0.32 32.14 10.09
CA LEU A 175 0.42 33.59 10.11
C LEU A 175 -0.60 34.13 11.09
N LYS A 176 -0.19 34.35 12.33
CA LYS A 176 -1.08 34.90 13.35
C LYS A 176 -1.00 36.42 13.32
N LEU A 177 -2.11 37.03 12.94
CA LEU A 177 -2.28 38.48 12.98
C LEU A 177 -2.60 38.89 14.42
N VAL A 178 -1.60 39.37 15.17
CA VAL A 178 -1.76 39.73 16.59
C VAL A 178 -1.83 41.24 16.72
N SER A 179 -3.03 41.83 16.66
CA SER A 179 -3.20 43.27 16.93
C SER A 179 -3.85 43.50 18.29
N THR A 180 -3.27 44.42 19.06
CA THR A 180 -3.82 44.90 20.34
C THR A 180 -4.92 45.94 20.16
N LYS A 181 -5.20 46.36 18.92
CA LYS A 181 -6.27 47.29 18.53
C LYS A 181 -7.12 46.71 17.38
N PRO A 182 -8.38 47.12 17.21
CA PRO A 182 -9.16 46.76 16.03
C PRO A 182 -8.42 47.18 14.76
N ILE A 183 -8.18 46.23 13.85
CA ILE A 183 -7.50 46.50 12.59
C ILE A 183 -8.53 47.06 11.62
N GLU A 184 -8.52 48.37 11.42
CA GLU A 184 -9.48 49.04 10.54
C GLU A 184 -9.15 48.83 9.05
N LYS A 185 -7.88 48.59 8.71
CA LYS A 185 -7.42 48.40 7.32
C LYS A 185 -6.03 47.73 7.26
N ILE A 186 -5.87 46.73 6.40
CA ILE A 186 -4.55 46.21 6.00
C ILE A 186 -4.27 46.73 4.59
N THR A 187 -3.17 47.48 4.42
CA THR A 187 -2.76 48.00 3.10
C THR A 187 -1.37 47.45 2.79
N TRP A 188 -1.24 46.67 1.71
CA TRP A 188 0.05 46.16 1.25
C TRP A 188 0.66 47.15 0.25
N GLY A 189 1.81 47.73 0.59
CA GLY A 189 2.59 48.51 -0.37
C GLY A 189 3.46 47.58 -1.20
N SER A 190 3.20 47.47 -2.50
CA SER A 190 4.15 46.86 -3.45
C SER A 190 5.20 47.91 -3.82
N ASP A 191 6.48 47.64 -3.57
CA ASP A 191 7.55 48.50 -4.08
C ASP A 191 7.79 48.26 -5.58
N ASP A 192 8.47 49.20 -6.22
CA ASP A 192 8.77 49.17 -7.66
C ASP A 192 9.71 48.01 -8.06
N THR A 193 10.45 47.45 -7.11
CA THR A 193 11.37 46.32 -7.30
C THR A 193 10.60 45.04 -7.59
N PHE A 194 9.45 44.84 -6.93
CA PHE A 194 8.55 43.71 -7.16
C PHE A 194 7.92 43.73 -8.56
N GLN A 195 7.53 44.91 -9.06
CA GLN A 195 7.01 45.10 -10.42
C GLN A 195 8.06 44.77 -11.49
N HIS A 196 9.33 45.13 -11.25
CA HIS A 196 10.40 44.93 -12.22
C HIS A 196 10.78 43.44 -12.41
N SER A 197 10.70 42.64 -11.35
CA SER A 197 10.92 41.18 -11.44
C SER A 197 9.76 40.44 -12.10
N MET A 198 8.53 40.93 -11.97
CA MET A 198 7.33 40.33 -12.56
C MET A 198 7.15 40.70 -14.05
N GLY A 199 7.58 41.91 -14.45
CA GLY A 199 7.54 42.38 -15.84
C GLY A 199 8.43 41.59 -16.82
N LYS A 200 9.50 40.94 -16.33
CA LYS A 200 10.30 40.02 -17.14
C LYS A 200 9.69 38.62 -17.29
N PHE A 201 8.76 38.25 -16.41
CA PHE A 201 8.13 36.94 -16.41
C PHE A 201 6.86 36.91 -17.29
N LEU A 202 6.22 38.07 -17.51
CA LEU A 202 4.95 38.20 -18.24
C LEU A 202 5.10 38.56 -19.73
N LEU A 203 6.31 38.59 -20.29
CA LEU A 203 6.53 38.88 -21.72
C LEU A 203 6.66 37.64 -22.63
N ASN A 204 6.38 36.43 -22.14
CA ASN A 204 6.18 35.26 -22.98
C ASN A 204 4.74 34.75 -22.86
N GLY A 205 3.86 35.38 -23.64
CA GLY A 205 2.55 34.87 -24.00
C GLY A 205 1.40 35.44 -23.18
N PHE A 206 0.92 36.62 -23.57
CA PHE A 206 -0.51 36.95 -23.74
C PHE A 206 -0.60 38.37 -24.34
N ASP A 207 -1.38 38.51 -25.42
CA ASP A 207 -1.74 39.80 -26.05
C ASP A 207 -2.70 40.58 -25.13
N PRO A 208 -2.74 41.94 -25.16
CA PRO A 208 -3.40 42.73 -24.14
C PRO A 208 -4.89 42.91 -24.42
N PHE A 209 -5.73 42.69 -23.40
CA PHE A 209 -7.06 43.30 -23.34
C PHE A 209 -6.94 44.70 -22.73
N GLU A 210 -7.31 45.71 -23.51
CA GLU A 210 -7.49 47.09 -23.07
C GLU A 210 -8.64 47.21 -22.06
N GLY A 211 -8.40 48.01 -21.01
CA GLY A 211 -9.45 48.81 -20.38
C GLY A 211 -10.07 48.26 -19.10
N VAL A 212 -9.43 48.51 -17.94
CA VAL A 212 -10.11 49.00 -16.73
C VAL A 212 -9.09 49.80 -15.89
N THR A 213 -9.15 51.13 -15.99
CA THR A 213 -8.54 52.05 -15.02
C THR A 213 -9.58 52.47 -13.99
N ASN A 214 -9.19 52.50 -12.72
CA ASN A 214 -9.88 53.03 -11.53
C ASN A 214 -10.83 52.10 -10.76
N PHE A 215 -10.40 51.71 -9.57
CA PHE A 215 -11.28 51.59 -8.41
C PHE A 215 -10.72 52.44 -7.26
N SER A 216 -11.25 53.65 -7.14
CA SER A 216 -11.22 54.45 -5.91
C SER A 216 -12.62 54.41 -5.28
N GLN A 217 -12.66 54.32 -3.95
CA GLN A 217 -13.79 54.55 -3.02
C GLN A 217 -14.35 53.31 -2.29
N GLY A 218 -13.98 53.20 -1.01
CA GLY A 218 -14.88 53.30 0.13
C GLY A 218 -16.03 52.30 0.27
N ALA A 219 -15.79 51.20 0.99
CA ALA A 219 -16.82 50.54 1.79
C ALA A 219 -16.18 50.06 3.11
N ALA A 220 -16.66 50.59 4.24
CA ALA A 220 -16.28 50.14 5.57
C ALA A 220 -17.08 48.88 5.91
N PHE A 221 -16.41 47.78 6.21
CA PHE A 221 -17.01 46.57 6.76
C PHE A 221 -16.42 46.31 8.15
N LEU A 222 -17.30 46.23 9.15
CA LEU A 222 -16.97 45.84 10.52
C LEU A 222 -16.69 44.33 10.53
N PHE A 223 -15.48 43.92 10.93
CA PHE A 223 -15.17 42.53 11.25
C PHE A 223 -15.32 42.30 12.76
N PRO A 224 -15.89 41.17 13.21
CA PRO A 224 -15.73 40.72 14.58
C PRO A 224 -14.25 40.35 14.85
N SER A 225 -13.84 40.49 16.11
CA SER A 225 -12.46 40.44 16.64
C SER A 225 -11.70 39.10 16.51
N SER A 226 -12.16 38.20 15.65
CA SER A 226 -11.49 36.93 15.34
C SER A 226 -11.96 36.43 13.98
N VAL A 227 -11.05 36.37 13.01
CA VAL A 227 -11.23 35.61 11.77
C VAL A 227 -10.48 34.30 11.95
N LEU A 228 -11.22 33.22 12.20
CA LEU A 228 -10.70 31.86 12.17
C LEU A 228 -10.53 31.44 10.71
N PHE A 229 -9.28 31.30 10.26
CA PHE A 229 -9.00 30.61 9.01
C PHE A 229 -9.02 29.11 9.29
N ASP A 230 -10.17 28.47 9.06
CA ASP A 230 -10.25 27.01 9.14
C ASP A 230 -9.85 26.42 7.78
N ASN A 231 -8.65 25.83 7.74
CA ASN A 231 -8.15 25.05 6.61
C ASN A 231 -7.97 23.57 7.03
N ARG A 232 -8.89 23.04 7.85
CA ARG A 232 -9.02 21.59 8.05
C ARG A 232 -9.62 20.94 6.81
N ARG A 233 -8.74 20.59 5.87
CA ARG A 233 -8.99 19.51 4.90
C ARG A 233 -7.85 18.51 5.07
N LEU A 234 -8.03 17.54 5.97
CA LEU A 234 -7.06 16.50 6.25
C LEU A 234 -7.21 15.35 5.25
N PHE A 235 -6.08 15.04 4.62
CA PHE A 235 -5.79 13.82 3.88
C PHE A 235 -5.39 12.74 4.93
N PRO A 236 -5.45 11.43 4.63
CA PRO A 236 -4.84 10.44 5.51
C PRO A 236 -3.37 10.82 5.79
N VAL A 237 -2.95 10.64 7.04
CA VAL A 237 -1.91 11.41 7.75
C VAL A 237 -0.47 11.10 7.31
N ASN A 238 -0.15 11.17 6.01
CA ASN A 238 1.20 11.01 5.47
C ASN A 238 1.60 12.01 4.35
N GLU A 239 0.76 12.99 4.01
CA GLU A 239 1.08 14.00 2.97
C GLU A 239 1.15 15.41 3.61
N VAL A 240 2.36 15.90 3.87
CA VAL A 240 2.63 17.33 4.12
C VAL A 240 3.08 17.94 2.81
N PHE A 241 2.27 18.83 2.23
CA PHE A 241 2.64 19.60 1.06
C PHE A 241 3.62 20.71 1.46
N VAL A 242 4.78 20.78 0.82
CA VAL A 242 5.61 21.98 0.84
C VAL A 242 5.87 22.40 -0.62
N ASP A 243 4.91 23.13 -1.17
CA ASP A 243 5.13 24.06 -2.29
C ASP A 243 5.60 25.42 -1.70
N PRO A 244 6.09 26.38 -2.52
CA PRO A 244 6.20 27.76 -2.04
C PRO A 244 4.85 28.18 -1.45
N ILE A 245 4.85 28.62 -0.19
CA ILE A 245 3.63 28.92 0.57
C ILE A 245 2.76 29.87 -0.27
N HIS A 246 1.58 29.40 -0.66
CA HIS A 246 0.59 30.20 -1.36
C HIS A 246 -0.51 30.60 -0.37
N LEU A 247 -0.62 31.91 -0.11
CA LEU A 247 -1.75 32.48 0.61
C LEU A 247 -2.96 32.56 -0.34
N GLU A 248 -4.04 31.86 -0.01
CA GLU A 248 -5.32 31.98 -0.70
C GLU A 248 -6.27 32.84 0.16
N VAL A 249 -6.50 34.09 -0.26
CA VAL A 249 -7.42 35.00 0.43
C VAL A 249 -8.75 35.01 -0.30
N LYS A 250 -9.79 34.48 0.34
CA LYS A 250 -11.17 34.51 -0.19
C LYS A 250 -11.88 35.78 0.25
N TYR A 251 -12.25 36.60 -0.72
CA TYR A 251 -13.18 37.71 -0.53
C TYR A 251 -14.61 37.21 -0.73
N ALA A 252 -15.54 37.60 0.13
CA ALA A 252 -16.94 37.20 0.04
C ALA A 252 -17.65 37.65 -1.26
N SER A 253 -17.02 38.49 -2.08
CA SER A 253 -17.61 39.09 -3.27
C SER A 253 -16.91 38.77 -4.60
N GLN A 254 -15.92 37.87 -4.64
CA GLN A 254 -15.26 37.49 -5.91
C GLN A 254 -15.27 35.98 -6.15
N ALA A 255 -15.61 35.60 -7.38
CA ALA A 255 -15.76 34.21 -7.80
C ALA A 255 -14.43 33.46 -7.98
N ASN A 256 -13.29 34.17 -8.04
CA ASN A 256 -11.98 33.57 -8.25
C ASN A 256 -10.97 34.04 -7.16
N PRO A 257 -10.31 33.13 -6.44
CA PRO A 257 -9.32 33.48 -5.44
C PRO A 257 -8.04 34.06 -6.09
N VAL A 258 -7.43 35.05 -5.44
CA VAL A 258 -6.11 35.58 -5.80
C VAL A 258 -5.04 34.72 -5.14
N ARG A 259 -4.09 34.20 -5.93
CA ARG A 259 -2.96 33.39 -5.44
C ARG A 259 -1.65 34.18 -5.57
N MET A 260 -0.87 34.22 -4.49
CA MET A 260 0.43 34.91 -4.44
C MET A 260 1.55 33.90 -4.17
N THR A 261 2.69 34.04 -4.85
CA THR A 261 3.89 33.20 -4.64
C THR A 261 4.88 33.91 -3.71
N ILE A 262 5.34 33.24 -2.66
CA ILE A 262 6.35 33.81 -1.75
C ILE A 262 7.77 33.71 -2.37
N PRO A 263 8.55 34.81 -2.46
CA PRO A 263 9.92 34.78 -2.95
C PRO A 263 10.88 34.04 -2.01
N THR A 264 11.95 33.46 -2.56
CA THR A 264 13.05 32.76 -1.85
C THR A 264 13.71 33.59 -0.74
N HIS A 265 13.64 34.93 -0.81
CA HIS A 265 14.18 35.83 0.21
C HIS A 265 13.40 35.78 1.54
N LEU A 266 12.11 35.40 1.51
CA LEU A 266 11.30 35.23 2.72
C LEU A 266 11.68 33.95 3.49
N ILE A 267 12.18 32.92 2.80
CA ILE A 267 12.67 31.68 3.43
C ILE A 267 13.87 31.98 4.34
N HIS A 268 14.75 32.90 3.92
CA HIS A 268 15.88 33.34 4.74
C HIS A 268 15.43 34.13 5.99
N LEU A 269 14.38 34.95 5.86
CA LEU A 269 13.80 35.71 6.98
C LEU A 269 13.07 34.80 7.99
N ILE A 270 12.31 33.80 7.51
CA ILE A 270 11.64 32.78 8.34
C ILE A 270 12.64 31.97 9.16
N GLN A 271 13.81 31.66 8.61
CA GLN A 271 14.87 30.94 9.32
C GLN A 271 15.50 31.74 10.49
N THR A 272 15.37 33.06 10.48
CA THR A 272 15.99 33.97 11.48
C THR A 272 15.06 34.42 12.60
N GLY A 273 13.77 34.09 12.55
CA GLY A 273 12.80 34.42 13.61
C GLY A 273 12.52 35.91 13.78
N GLN A 274 12.62 36.71 12.72
CA GLN A 274 12.33 38.15 12.80
C GLN A 274 10.82 38.43 12.85
N THR A 275 10.42 39.30 13.78
CA THR A 275 9.09 39.90 13.84
C THR A 275 8.98 41.10 12.89
N PHE A 276 7.85 41.24 12.20
CA PHE A 276 7.52 42.46 11.46
C PHE A 276 6.87 43.48 12.40
N ASP A 277 7.55 44.60 12.62
CA ASP A 277 7.04 45.81 13.26
C ASP A 277 6.58 46.78 12.16
N ASP A 278 5.37 47.33 12.28
CA ASP A 278 4.84 48.33 11.34
C ASP A 278 5.55 49.70 11.44
N GLY A 279 6.55 49.82 12.30
CA GLY A 279 7.26 51.06 12.58
C GLY A 279 6.54 51.93 13.61
N ALA A 280 5.41 51.47 14.15
CA ALA A 280 4.67 52.08 15.24
C ALA A 280 4.70 51.25 16.55
N GLY A 281 5.45 50.16 16.59
CA GLY A 281 5.58 49.27 17.74
C GLY A 281 4.50 48.18 17.81
N ASN A 282 3.77 47.92 16.73
CA ASN A 282 2.79 46.83 16.68
C ASN A 282 3.35 45.64 15.91
N THR A 283 3.38 44.46 16.54
CA THR A 283 3.71 43.19 15.89
C THR A 283 2.57 42.79 14.95
N VAL A 284 2.77 42.81 13.63
CA VAL A 284 1.66 42.52 12.70
C VAL A 284 1.54 41.03 12.39
N PHE A 285 2.65 40.29 12.35
CA PHE A 285 2.62 38.84 12.11
C PHE A 285 3.57 38.13 13.06
N GLU A 286 3.02 37.18 13.82
CA GLU A 286 3.80 36.17 14.52
C GLU A 286 3.85 34.92 13.65
N VAL A 287 5.05 34.49 13.28
CA VAL A 287 5.29 33.20 12.61
C VAL A 287 5.67 32.21 13.71
N SER A 288 4.70 31.45 14.19
CA SER A 288 4.96 30.37 15.14
C SER A 288 5.18 29.06 14.38
N ASN A 289 6.36 28.47 14.53
CA ASN A 289 6.63 27.12 14.07
C ASN A 289 5.82 26.14 14.94
N VAL A 290 4.92 25.37 14.33
CA VAL A 290 4.27 24.25 15.02
C VAL A 290 5.35 23.24 15.43
N GLU A 291 5.22 22.74 16.65
CA GLU A 291 6.24 21.97 17.36
C GLU A 291 6.73 20.75 16.55
N LYS A 292 8.06 20.61 16.56
CA LYS A 292 8.84 19.70 15.73
C LYS A 292 8.63 18.26 16.20
N LYS A 293 8.26 17.35 15.29
CA LYS A 293 8.47 15.91 15.54
C LYS A 293 9.80 15.51 14.92
N ALA A 294 10.68 14.99 15.78
CA ALA A 294 11.96 14.44 15.38
C ALA A 294 11.79 13.31 14.34
N GLN A 295 12.80 13.12 13.50
CA GLN A 295 12.69 12.36 12.24
C GLN A 295 13.12 10.90 12.34
N TYR A 296 14.03 10.63 13.26
CA TYR A 296 14.69 9.35 13.37
C TYR A 296 14.54 8.82 14.78
N LYS A 297 14.43 7.51 14.93
CA LYS A 297 14.41 6.86 16.24
C LYS A 297 15.22 5.58 16.19
N ALA A 298 16.27 5.49 16.99
CA ALA A 298 16.99 4.23 17.12
C ALA A 298 16.18 3.28 18.00
N SER A 299 16.26 1.98 17.74
CA SER A 299 15.58 0.99 18.56
C SER A 299 16.50 0.49 19.66
N ALA A 300 15.91 0.09 20.79
CA ALA A 300 16.64 -0.41 21.93
C ALA A 300 16.04 -1.73 22.39
N TYR A 301 16.86 -2.77 22.50
CA TYR A 301 16.45 -4.08 22.99
C TYR A 301 17.20 -4.42 24.27
N ALA A 302 16.62 -5.32 25.06
CA ALA A 302 17.23 -5.81 26.28
C ALA A 302 16.96 -7.30 26.50
N THR A 303 17.84 -7.92 27.28
CA THR A 303 17.64 -9.24 27.85
C THR A 303 17.42 -9.12 29.34
N PHE A 304 16.49 -9.91 29.85
CA PHE A 304 16.10 -9.92 31.25
C PHE A 304 16.71 -11.11 31.99
N ASP A 305 16.56 -11.16 33.31
CA ASP A 305 17.09 -12.24 34.17
C ASP A 305 16.45 -13.61 33.92
N ASP A 306 15.23 -13.62 33.37
CA ASP A 306 14.52 -14.82 32.95
C ASP A 306 14.92 -15.30 31.53
N GLY A 307 15.87 -14.61 30.90
CA GLY A 307 16.37 -14.90 29.55
C GLY A 307 15.48 -14.41 28.41
N THR A 308 14.33 -13.78 28.71
CA THR A 308 13.48 -13.17 27.67
C THR A 308 14.17 -11.97 27.05
N ILE A 309 13.78 -11.65 25.81
CA ILE A 309 14.22 -10.45 25.08
C ILE A 309 13.01 -9.59 24.82
N GLY A 310 13.14 -8.29 25.05
CA GLY A 310 12.06 -7.32 24.89
C GLY A 310 12.48 -6.05 24.17
N ASP A 311 11.50 -5.38 23.57
CA ASP A 311 11.68 -4.09 22.92
C ASP A 311 11.52 -2.97 23.96
N LEU A 312 12.61 -2.26 24.24
CA LEU A 312 12.62 -1.10 25.13
C LEU A 312 12.44 0.23 24.39
N THR A 313 12.37 0.27 23.07
CA THR A 313 12.42 1.50 22.25
C THR A 313 11.43 2.58 22.69
N ASN A 314 10.25 2.14 23.15
CA ASN A 314 9.18 3.00 23.61
C ASN A 314 8.95 2.91 25.14
N GLN A 315 9.89 2.30 25.86
CA GLN A 315 9.85 2.18 27.31
C GLN A 315 9.98 3.55 27.95
N HIS A 316 9.10 3.83 28.90
CA HIS A 316 9.10 5.10 29.60
C HIS A 316 10.39 5.29 30.43
N GLY A 317 10.94 6.51 30.42
CA GLY A 317 12.08 6.90 31.24
C GLY A 317 13.44 6.52 30.66
N LEU A 318 13.47 5.90 29.48
CA LEU A 318 14.70 5.85 28.69
C LEU A 318 15.12 7.27 28.34
N THR A 319 16.40 7.57 28.54
CA THR A 319 16.97 8.84 28.12
C THR A 319 17.97 8.59 27.02
N TRP A 320 17.85 9.36 25.94
CA TRP A 320 18.78 9.29 24.82
C TRP A 320 19.68 10.52 24.86
N ALA A 321 20.96 10.28 24.69
CA ALA A 321 21.98 11.30 24.78
C ALA A 321 23.01 11.12 23.66
N ARG A 322 23.68 12.22 23.35
CA ARG A 322 24.87 12.22 22.51
C ARG A 322 26.03 11.52 23.22
N GLY A 323 26.82 10.77 22.47
CA GLY A 323 28.06 10.18 22.96
C GLY A 323 29.13 11.24 23.26
N ALA A 324 30.20 10.82 23.93
CA ALA A 324 31.30 11.71 24.26
C ALA A 324 31.92 12.33 22.99
N GLY A 325 32.15 13.65 23.02
CA GLY A 325 32.77 14.38 21.91
C GLY A 325 31.83 14.82 20.78
N VAL A 326 30.53 14.54 20.87
CA VAL A 326 29.53 14.98 19.87
C VAL A 326 29.00 16.37 20.21
N ASP A 327 28.96 17.28 19.22
CA ASP A 327 28.40 18.62 19.39
C ASP A 327 26.87 18.56 19.56
N ALA A 328 26.32 19.38 20.46
CA ALA A 328 24.86 19.48 20.67
C ALA A 328 24.16 20.12 19.46
N THR A 329 24.90 20.80 18.59
CA THR A 329 24.37 21.30 17.33
C THR A 329 24.27 20.22 16.27
N ASP A 330 25.04 19.12 16.37
CA ASP A 330 25.07 18.07 15.34
C ASP A 330 23.88 17.10 15.45
N ILE A 331 23.42 16.82 16.66
CA ILE A 331 22.27 15.94 16.94
C ILE A 331 21.48 16.44 18.15
N LYS A 332 20.16 16.42 18.04
CA LYS A 332 19.23 16.81 19.12
C LYS A 332 18.19 15.72 19.32
N PHE A 333 18.08 15.26 20.56
CA PHE A 333 17.05 14.31 20.98
C PHE A 333 15.85 15.05 21.57
N ASP A 334 14.65 14.54 21.32
CA ASP A 334 13.44 14.92 22.04
C ASP A 334 13.23 14.03 23.28
N SER A 335 12.14 14.29 24.00
CA SER A 335 11.80 13.54 25.23
C SER A 335 11.43 12.08 24.97
N ASP A 336 11.05 11.72 23.74
CA ASP A 336 10.66 10.36 23.37
C ASP A 336 11.84 9.56 22.79
N GLY A 337 13.03 10.15 22.75
CA GLY A 337 14.24 9.55 22.21
C GLY A 337 14.34 9.59 20.70
N ALA A 338 13.40 10.23 20.01
CA ALA A 338 13.57 10.53 18.60
C ALA A 338 14.54 11.71 18.44
N PHE A 339 15.21 11.80 17.30
CA PHE A 339 16.25 12.79 17.08
C PHE A 339 16.26 13.40 15.69
N GLU A 340 16.86 14.59 15.63
CA GLU A 340 17.18 15.34 14.42
C GLU A 340 18.69 15.47 14.29
N VAL A 341 19.19 15.47 13.06
CA VAL A 341 20.60 15.70 12.73
C VAL A 341 20.77 16.96 11.90
N ALA A 342 21.82 17.73 12.17
CA ALA A 342 22.10 18.95 11.44
C ALA A 342 22.78 18.68 10.09
N THR A 343 22.59 19.59 9.14
CA THR A 343 23.33 19.58 7.87
C THR A 343 24.83 19.74 8.05
N SER A 344 25.27 20.43 9.11
CA SER A 344 26.69 20.53 9.49
C SER A 344 27.30 19.20 9.93
N ALA A 345 26.47 18.20 10.24
CA ALA A 345 26.90 16.88 10.67
C ALA A 345 27.07 15.90 9.51
N VAL A 346 26.77 16.28 8.27
CA VAL A 346 26.95 15.41 7.10
C VAL A 346 28.39 14.86 7.05
N THR A 347 28.52 13.58 6.71
CA THR A 347 29.75 12.75 6.75
C THR A 347 30.26 12.36 8.14
N LYS A 348 29.66 12.85 9.23
CA LYS A 348 30.05 12.44 10.59
C LYS A 348 29.39 11.12 10.98
N THR A 349 30.10 10.36 11.82
CA THR A 349 29.54 9.28 12.62
C THR A 349 29.42 9.80 14.05
N LEU A 350 28.19 9.93 14.54
CA LEU A 350 27.86 10.47 15.85
C LEU A 350 27.56 9.30 16.80
N PRO A 351 28.43 8.99 17.77
CA PRO A 351 28.07 8.02 18.81
C PRO A 351 26.85 8.54 19.60
N ILE A 352 25.93 7.65 19.91
CA ILE A 352 24.75 7.91 20.73
C ILE A 352 24.71 6.94 21.90
N MET A 353 24.07 7.36 22.98
CA MET A 353 23.92 6.58 24.19
C MET A 353 22.46 6.56 24.59
N MET A 354 21.90 5.37 24.73
CA MET A 354 20.66 5.15 25.47
C MET A 354 21.05 4.86 26.92
N GLN A 355 20.52 5.63 27.87
CA GLN A 355 20.67 5.35 29.28
C GLN A 355 19.38 4.74 29.82
N LEU A 356 19.55 3.62 30.51
CA LEU A 356 18.46 3.05 31.30
C LEU A 356 18.25 3.97 32.51
N PRO A 357 17.01 4.31 32.87
CA PRO A 357 16.76 5.03 34.11
C PRO A 357 17.33 4.21 35.26
N VAL A 358 17.91 4.85 36.29
CA VAL A 358 18.47 4.18 37.50
C VAL A 358 17.52 3.14 38.09
N ARG A 359 16.23 3.40 37.92
CA ARG A 359 15.13 2.49 38.22
C ARG A 359 15.33 1.13 37.52
N LEU A 360 15.54 1.11 36.20
CA LEU A 360 15.72 -0.11 35.41
C LEU A 360 17.11 -0.79 35.55
N THR A 361 18.03 -0.27 36.38
CA THR A 361 19.41 -0.80 36.49
C THR A 361 19.59 -1.69 37.73
N GLY A 362 19.36 -3.00 37.59
CA GLY A 362 19.53 -3.97 38.69
C GLY A 362 20.91 -4.64 38.78
N THR A 363 21.71 -4.60 37.71
CA THR A 363 22.87 -5.51 37.50
C THR A 363 24.15 -4.80 37.03
N GLY A 364 24.19 -3.46 37.07
CA GLY A 364 25.29 -2.68 36.53
C GLY A 364 25.18 -2.35 35.03
N VAL A 365 24.13 -2.83 34.35
CA VAL A 365 23.78 -2.34 33.01
C VAL A 365 23.21 -0.93 33.15
N THR A 366 23.92 0.07 32.65
CA THR A 366 23.54 1.50 32.76
C THR A 366 22.93 2.05 31.47
N GLY A 367 23.07 1.32 30.36
CA GLY A 367 22.67 1.80 29.05
C GLY A 367 23.23 0.97 27.91
N ALA A 368 23.08 1.50 26.70
CA ALA A 368 23.59 0.95 25.46
C ALA A 368 24.16 2.08 24.59
N THR A 369 25.09 1.74 23.71
CA THR A 369 25.65 2.69 22.73
C THR A 369 25.34 2.25 21.32
N GLY A 370 25.14 3.22 20.43
CA GLY A 370 25.02 3.00 18.99
C GLY A 370 25.70 4.13 18.23
N ASN A 371 25.63 4.09 16.91
CA ASN A 371 26.16 5.14 16.05
C ASN A 371 25.07 5.68 15.10
N VAL A 372 25.12 6.99 14.85
CA VAL A 372 24.31 7.65 13.83
C VAL A 372 25.25 8.12 12.73
N ILE A 373 25.06 7.61 11.51
CA ILE A 373 25.88 7.97 10.35
C ILE A 373 25.11 8.97 9.52
N VAL A 374 25.61 10.20 9.42
CA VAL A 374 24.88 11.28 8.76
C VAL A 374 25.31 11.37 7.29
N ARG A 375 24.39 11.11 6.37
CA ARG A 375 24.56 11.33 4.93
C ARG A 375 23.93 12.65 4.49
N ASP A 376 24.19 13.05 3.26
CA ASP A 376 23.56 14.23 2.65
C ASP A 376 22.03 14.15 2.73
N SER A 377 21.41 15.32 2.90
CA SER A 377 19.95 15.43 2.81
C SER A 377 19.41 14.80 1.54
N TRP A 378 18.23 14.18 1.62
CA TRP A 378 17.50 13.75 0.45
C TRP A 378 17.31 14.89 -0.56
N LEU A 379 17.21 16.14 -0.09
CA LEU A 379 17.14 17.32 -0.95
C LEU A 379 18.46 17.73 -1.61
N ASN A 380 19.59 17.55 -0.94
CA ASN A 380 20.89 17.87 -1.55
C ASN A 380 21.32 16.78 -2.53
N ALA A 381 20.88 15.53 -2.29
CA ALA A 381 21.03 14.46 -3.25
C ALA A 381 20.27 14.79 -4.54
N THR A 382 20.96 14.72 -5.68
CA THR A 382 20.32 14.67 -6.99
C THR A 382 20.12 13.20 -7.34
N PRO A 383 18.88 12.66 -7.28
CA PRO A 383 18.67 11.28 -7.65
C PRO A 383 18.95 11.07 -9.12
N ILE A 384 19.78 10.09 -9.43
CA ILE A 384 20.06 9.68 -10.81
C ILE A 384 19.51 8.28 -10.98
N ALA A 385 18.56 8.12 -11.89
CA ALA A 385 18.10 6.82 -12.33
C ALA A 385 18.78 6.45 -13.64
N GLU A 386 19.28 5.23 -13.71
CA GLU A 386 19.88 4.68 -14.92
C GLU A 386 18.81 3.96 -15.74
N ARG A 387 18.80 4.19 -17.06
CA ARG A 387 17.90 3.45 -17.94
C ARG A 387 18.32 1.98 -18.03
N LEU A 388 17.37 1.05 -17.90
CA LEU A 388 17.65 -0.37 -18.07
C LEU A 388 17.94 -0.70 -19.54
N ALA A 389 18.95 -1.55 -19.76
CA ALA A 389 19.33 -2.00 -21.10
C ALA A 389 18.15 -2.68 -21.81
N GLY A 390 17.90 -2.31 -23.06
CA GLY A 390 16.76 -2.82 -23.82
C GLY A 390 15.42 -2.14 -23.52
N SER A 391 15.40 -1.08 -22.70
CA SER A 391 14.36 -0.05 -22.70
C SER A 391 14.41 0.78 -23.99
N PRO A 392 13.28 1.21 -24.58
CA PRO A 392 13.27 1.99 -25.82
C PRO A 392 14.20 3.21 -25.72
N ILE A 393 15.28 3.22 -26.51
CA ILE A 393 16.37 4.20 -26.41
C ILE A 393 15.93 5.62 -26.85
N GLN A 394 14.84 5.73 -27.63
CA GLN A 394 14.54 6.95 -28.40
C GLN A 394 13.33 7.76 -27.94
N LEU A 395 12.56 7.31 -26.94
CA LEU A 395 11.33 8.00 -26.55
C LEU A 395 11.54 8.90 -25.31
N PRO A 396 11.15 10.19 -25.36
CA PRO A 396 11.23 11.09 -24.22
C PRO A 396 10.42 10.58 -23.04
N ALA A 397 10.97 10.70 -21.82
CA ALA A 397 10.28 10.32 -20.58
C ALA A 397 8.91 11.03 -20.44
N ALA A 398 8.79 12.25 -20.99
CA ALA A 398 7.55 13.01 -20.98
C ALA A 398 6.42 12.41 -21.82
N GLU A 399 6.71 11.60 -22.84
CA GLU A 399 5.71 11.14 -23.81
C GLU A 399 5.10 9.78 -23.44
N ILE A 400 5.90 8.86 -22.87
CA ILE A 400 5.47 7.49 -22.56
C ILE A 400 5.61 7.13 -21.09
N PRO A 401 4.89 6.13 -20.57
CA PRO A 401 5.00 5.76 -19.17
C PRO A 401 6.39 5.30 -18.75
N ASN A 402 6.77 5.59 -17.50
CA ASN A 402 8.07 5.25 -16.93
C ASN A 402 7.90 4.38 -15.67
N VAL A 403 8.50 3.20 -15.67
CA VAL A 403 8.60 2.33 -14.49
C VAL A 403 9.95 2.56 -13.81
N LEU A 404 9.95 2.76 -12.50
CA LEU A 404 11.15 2.95 -11.70
C LEU A 404 11.35 1.79 -10.73
N PHE A 405 12.43 1.02 -10.91
CA PHE A 405 12.89 0.05 -9.93
C PHE A 405 13.78 0.74 -8.90
N VAL A 406 13.53 0.55 -7.61
CA VAL A 406 14.27 1.20 -6.50
C VAL A 406 14.94 0.13 -5.64
N ALA A 407 16.23 0.31 -5.37
CA ALA A 407 17.00 -0.64 -4.57
C ALA A 407 16.75 -0.43 -3.07
N GLU A 408 16.35 -1.48 -2.37
CA GLU A 408 16.34 -1.55 -0.90
C GLU A 408 17.10 -2.78 -0.43
N GLY A 409 17.88 -2.67 0.65
CA GLY A 409 18.63 -3.82 1.18
C GLY A 409 19.61 -4.43 0.16
N PHE A 410 20.05 -3.66 -0.84
CA PHE A 410 21.14 -4.04 -1.75
C PHE A 410 22.40 -3.29 -1.36
N THR A 411 23.44 -4.05 -1.00
CA THR A 411 24.79 -3.55 -0.73
C THR A 411 25.65 -3.48 -2.00
N ASN A 412 25.16 -4.05 -3.11
CA ASN A 412 25.87 -4.10 -4.39
C ASN A 412 24.99 -3.63 -5.55
N ARG A 413 25.47 -2.63 -6.30
CA ARG A 413 24.76 -2.09 -7.48
C ARG A 413 24.57 -3.11 -8.59
N GLY A 414 25.56 -3.97 -8.81
CA GLY A 414 25.52 -5.01 -9.84
C GLY A 414 24.44 -6.06 -9.58
N GLU A 415 24.30 -6.51 -8.33
CA GLU A 415 23.23 -7.43 -7.92
C GLU A 415 21.85 -6.80 -8.11
N PHE A 416 21.67 -5.54 -7.70
CA PHE A 416 20.43 -4.82 -7.92
C PHE A 416 20.11 -4.66 -9.41
N ARG A 417 21.08 -4.24 -10.21
CA ARG A 417 20.93 -4.10 -11.67
C ARG A 417 20.49 -5.43 -12.28
N HIS A 418 21.14 -6.52 -11.88
CA HIS A 418 20.85 -7.85 -12.38
C HIS A 418 19.42 -8.29 -12.04
N ALA A 419 18.98 -8.07 -10.79
CA ALA A 419 17.62 -8.31 -10.37
C ALA A 419 16.61 -7.50 -11.19
N ALA A 420 16.81 -6.17 -11.30
CA ALA A 420 15.93 -5.28 -12.05
C ALA A 420 15.86 -5.66 -13.55
N LEU A 421 16.99 -5.98 -14.18
CA LEU A 421 17.03 -6.47 -15.56
C LEU A 421 16.29 -7.79 -15.73
N SER A 422 16.45 -8.74 -14.80
CA SER A 422 15.76 -10.03 -14.88
C SER A 422 14.24 -9.88 -14.82
N VAL A 423 13.71 -8.97 -14.00
CA VAL A 423 12.29 -8.61 -13.97
C VAL A 423 11.84 -8.00 -15.28
N TYR A 424 12.58 -6.98 -15.72
CA TYR A 424 12.28 -6.25 -16.93
C TYR A 424 12.25 -7.17 -18.15
N ASP A 425 13.24 -8.04 -18.30
CA ASP A 425 13.32 -9.02 -19.38
C ASP A 425 12.17 -10.02 -19.36
N LYS A 426 11.73 -10.47 -18.18
CA LYS A 426 10.55 -11.34 -18.06
C LYS A 426 9.27 -10.61 -18.46
N LEU A 427 9.03 -9.41 -17.95
CA LEU A 427 7.88 -8.58 -18.34
C LEU A 427 7.86 -8.34 -19.85
N ARG A 428 9.02 -8.08 -20.46
CA ARG A 428 9.19 -7.78 -21.89
C ARG A 428 9.04 -8.98 -22.82
N ASN A 429 9.36 -10.19 -22.36
CA ASN A 429 9.49 -11.35 -23.25
C ASN A 429 8.47 -12.46 -22.98
N GLU A 430 7.88 -12.52 -21.78
CA GLU A 430 6.94 -13.61 -21.47
C GLU A 430 5.56 -13.39 -22.08
N SER A 431 5.06 -14.40 -22.79
CA SER A 431 3.70 -14.34 -23.35
C SER A 431 2.61 -14.28 -22.27
N LYS A 432 2.90 -14.80 -21.07
CA LYS A 432 1.97 -14.85 -19.93
C LYS A 432 1.73 -13.49 -19.27
N THR A 433 2.62 -12.53 -19.45
CA THR A 433 2.44 -11.16 -18.94
C THR A 433 1.73 -10.25 -19.94
N THR A 434 1.24 -10.76 -21.08
CA THR A 434 0.51 -9.96 -22.08
C THR A 434 -0.57 -9.10 -21.40
N PRO A 435 -0.56 -7.76 -21.61
CA PRO A 435 0.11 -7.05 -22.70
C PRO A 435 1.50 -6.49 -22.39
N TRP A 436 2.05 -6.70 -21.19
CA TRP A 436 3.34 -6.13 -20.79
C TRP A 436 4.47 -6.43 -21.76
N ASN A 437 4.55 -7.67 -22.27
CA ASN A 437 5.57 -8.05 -23.24
C ASN A 437 5.55 -7.25 -24.55
N HIS A 438 4.39 -6.71 -24.93
CA HIS A 438 4.27 -5.80 -26.09
C HIS A 438 4.54 -4.35 -25.68
N LEU A 439 4.04 -3.94 -24.51
CA LEU A 439 4.13 -2.57 -24.03
C LEU A 439 5.55 -2.18 -23.59
N PHE A 440 6.26 -3.03 -22.86
CA PHE A 440 7.63 -2.74 -22.40
C PHE A 440 8.67 -2.72 -23.52
N ARG A 441 8.44 -3.38 -24.67
CA ARG A 441 9.44 -3.43 -25.74
C ARG A 441 9.74 -2.05 -26.32
N ASN A 442 8.73 -1.23 -26.54
CA ASN A 442 8.89 0.06 -27.23
C ASN A 442 7.97 1.18 -26.71
N ARG A 443 7.14 0.94 -25.68
CA ARG A 443 6.08 1.87 -25.26
C ARG A 443 6.14 2.29 -23.79
N MET A 444 7.08 1.75 -23.02
CA MET A 444 7.34 2.16 -21.65
C MET A 444 8.85 2.23 -21.43
N ASN A 445 9.30 3.22 -20.67
CA ASN A 445 10.66 3.26 -20.19
C ASN A 445 10.78 2.47 -18.88
N ALA A 446 11.94 1.89 -18.65
CA ALA A 446 12.28 1.23 -17.40
C ALA A 446 13.60 1.82 -16.87
N TRP A 447 13.56 2.24 -15.62
CA TRP A 447 14.63 2.93 -14.94
C TRP A 447 14.99 2.20 -13.67
N MET A 448 16.24 2.31 -13.24
CA MET A 448 16.68 1.81 -11.94
C MET A 448 17.33 2.94 -11.12
N LEU A 449 16.92 3.05 -9.87
CA LEU A 449 17.45 3.98 -8.88
C LEU A 449 18.15 3.17 -7.80
N PHE A 450 19.47 3.33 -7.72
CA PHE A 450 20.30 2.65 -6.74
C PHE A 450 20.79 3.62 -5.68
N GLU A 451 20.31 3.42 -4.45
CA GLU A 451 20.91 3.95 -3.24
C GLU A 451 21.47 2.77 -2.44
N GLU A 452 22.76 2.84 -2.10
CA GLU A 452 23.44 1.73 -1.42
C GLU A 452 22.96 1.61 0.02
N SER A 453 22.43 0.44 0.36
CA SER A 453 22.16 0.04 1.74
C SER A 453 23.44 -0.47 2.39
N ARG A 454 23.62 -0.21 3.69
CA ARG A 454 24.79 -0.73 4.44
C ARG A 454 24.59 -2.18 4.84
N GLU A 455 23.34 -2.56 5.05
CA GLU A 455 22.94 -3.92 5.36
C GLU A 455 21.97 -4.44 4.30
N SER A 456 22.07 -5.73 3.98
CA SER A 456 21.11 -6.37 3.07
C SER A 456 19.79 -6.68 3.78
N SER A 457 18.69 -6.82 3.05
CA SER A 457 17.33 -7.11 3.55
C SER A 457 16.64 -5.93 4.23
N ALA A 458 15.30 -5.94 4.30
CA ALA A 458 14.51 -5.00 5.10
C ALA A 458 14.55 -5.34 6.60
N SER A 459 14.11 -4.40 7.45
CA SER A 459 13.96 -4.65 8.89
C SER A 459 12.75 -5.55 9.18
N TYR A 460 12.88 -6.49 10.11
CA TYR A 460 11.78 -7.35 10.57
C TYR A 460 11.42 -6.93 11.99
N LEU A 461 10.27 -6.29 12.18
CA LEU A 461 9.96 -5.66 13.48
C LEU A 461 9.14 -6.55 14.43
N TYR A 462 8.55 -7.62 13.92
CA TYR A 462 7.64 -8.46 14.70
C TYR A 462 8.35 -9.51 15.54
N GLU A 463 7.76 -9.84 16.69
CA GLU A 463 8.20 -10.97 17.51
C GLU A 463 8.07 -12.27 16.73
N SER A 464 9.08 -13.13 16.85
CA SER A 464 9.16 -14.40 16.12
C SER A 464 9.52 -15.56 17.03
N ILE A 465 9.18 -16.80 16.64
CA ILE A 465 9.61 -18.03 17.32
C ILE A 465 10.85 -18.58 16.62
N ALA A 466 11.95 -18.71 17.36
CA ALA A 466 13.18 -19.33 16.90
C ALA A 466 13.04 -20.86 16.82
N LEU A 467 13.28 -21.40 15.62
CA LEU A 467 13.41 -22.83 15.38
C LEU A 467 14.83 -23.16 14.92
N GLU A 468 15.47 -24.09 15.60
CA GLU A 468 16.84 -24.51 15.29
C GLU A 468 16.86 -25.75 14.39
N ASN A 469 17.90 -25.85 13.57
CA ASN A 469 18.18 -27.02 12.72
C ASN A 469 17.01 -27.44 11.80
N VAL A 470 16.16 -26.49 11.44
CA VAL A 470 15.07 -26.74 10.49
C VAL A 470 15.71 -27.10 9.16
N ARG A 471 15.40 -28.31 8.69
CA ARG A 471 15.87 -28.77 7.40
C ARG A 471 15.15 -27.93 6.33
N VAL A 472 15.90 -27.03 5.71
CA VAL A 472 15.42 -26.26 4.56
C VAL A 472 15.67 -27.06 3.29
N GLU A 473 15.11 -26.62 2.17
CA GLU A 473 14.96 -27.51 1.02
C GLU A 473 16.20 -27.70 0.16
N ASP A 474 17.26 -26.90 0.37
CA ASP A 474 18.59 -27.23 -0.17
C ASP A 474 19.25 -28.42 0.56
N GLY A 475 18.52 -29.05 1.48
CA GLY A 475 18.96 -30.17 2.30
C GLY A 475 19.78 -29.76 3.51
N THR A 476 20.10 -28.47 3.66
CA THR A 476 20.84 -27.94 4.81
C THR A 476 19.91 -27.74 6.00
N SER A 477 20.46 -27.89 7.20
CA SER A 477 19.79 -27.47 8.43
C SER A 477 20.14 -26.01 8.68
N ARG A 478 19.11 -25.18 8.87
CA ARG A 478 19.27 -23.76 9.19
C ARG A 478 18.43 -23.39 10.39
N ASN A 479 18.85 -22.34 11.07
CA ASN A 479 18.06 -21.71 12.11
C ASN A 479 17.09 -20.74 11.44
N VAL A 480 15.81 -20.88 11.74
CA VAL A 480 14.74 -20.12 11.11
C VAL A 480 13.82 -19.51 12.16
N ALA A 481 13.09 -18.46 11.79
CA ALA A 481 12.17 -17.81 12.70
C ALA A 481 10.78 -17.63 12.07
N LEU A 482 9.75 -17.84 12.90
CA LEU A 482 8.34 -17.78 12.52
C LEU A 482 7.65 -16.57 13.14
N PRO A 483 6.93 -15.75 12.37
CA PRO A 483 6.16 -14.64 12.95
C PRO A 483 5.12 -15.09 13.98
N LEU A 484 4.99 -14.36 15.09
CA LEU A 484 4.09 -14.73 16.18
C LEU A 484 2.58 -14.52 15.88
N TRP A 485 2.21 -13.48 15.13
CA TRP A 485 0.79 -13.19 14.84
C TRP A 485 0.11 -14.27 13.96
N GLU A 486 0.86 -14.98 13.11
CA GLU A 486 0.33 -16.12 12.34
C GLU A 486 -0.11 -17.27 13.27
N MET A 487 0.32 -17.21 14.54
CA MET A 487 0.15 -18.24 15.54
C MET A 487 -0.88 -17.89 16.62
N ILE A 488 -1.24 -16.62 16.81
CA ILE A 488 -2.19 -16.20 17.85
C ILE A 488 -3.24 -15.25 17.24
N ASP A 489 -4.30 -15.80 16.67
CA ASP A 489 -5.48 -15.01 16.31
C ASP A 489 -6.25 -14.67 17.59
N PHE A 490 -6.16 -13.41 18.02
CA PHE A 490 -6.88 -12.87 19.17
C PHE A 490 -8.28 -12.32 18.79
N GLY A 491 -8.78 -12.60 17.58
CA GLY A 491 -10.07 -12.16 17.08
C GLY A 491 -11.28 -12.85 17.73
N ALA A 492 -12.20 -12.05 18.26
CA ALA A 492 -13.36 -12.47 19.05
C ALA A 492 -14.50 -13.20 18.31
N SER A 493 -14.33 -13.66 17.06
CA SER A 493 -15.48 -14.05 16.21
C SER A 493 -15.51 -15.48 15.65
N ARG A 494 -14.74 -16.44 16.15
CA ARG A 494 -14.91 -17.85 15.73
C ARG A 494 -14.83 -18.85 16.86
N LEU A 495 -15.72 -18.77 17.85
CA LEU A 495 -15.86 -19.76 18.94
C LEU A 495 -16.27 -21.20 18.52
N ASN A 496 -16.25 -21.58 17.23
CA ASN A 496 -16.89 -22.83 16.76
C ASN A 496 -16.05 -23.82 15.93
N ASP A 497 -14.77 -23.58 15.62
CA ASP A 497 -13.93 -24.57 14.92
C ASP A 497 -12.76 -25.09 15.77
N SER A 498 -12.67 -26.40 15.87
CA SER A 498 -11.97 -27.22 16.87
C SER A 498 -10.43 -27.27 16.80
N ILE A 499 -9.74 -26.30 16.17
CA ILE A 499 -8.25 -26.36 16.01
C ILE A 499 -7.54 -25.00 16.22
N GLY A 500 -8.00 -24.12 17.12
CA GLY A 500 -7.22 -22.89 17.39
C GLY A 500 -7.62 -22.00 18.57
N LEU A 501 -8.71 -22.28 19.26
CA LEU A 501 -9.37 -21.25 20.09
C LEU A 501 -8.96 -21.17 21.55
N ASN A 502 -7.92 -21.88 21.99
CA ASN A 502 -7.61 -21.99 23.41
C ASN A 502 -6.18 -21.60 23.81
N VAL A 503 -5.27 -21.34 22.87
CA VAL A 503 -3.93 -20.82 23.22
C VAL A 503 -4.04 -19.39 23.70
N SER A 504 -4.77 -18.51 23.00
CA SER A 504 -5.02 -17.14 23.46
C SER A 504 -5.71 -17.10 24.83
N ALA A 505 -6.70 -17.98 25.05
CA ALA A 505 -7.35 -18.15 26.35
C ALA A 505 -6.39 -18.70 27.44
N LEU A 506 -5.42 -19.54 27.06
CA LEU A 506 -4.40 -20.04 27.97
C LEU A 506 -3.39 -18.93 28.31
N VAL A 507 -2.79 -18.27 27.32
CA VAL A 507 -1.82 -17.17 27.52
C VAL A 507 -2.46 -16.02 28.30
N SER A 508 -3.74 -15.69 28.04
CA SER A 508 -4.44 -14.64 28.79
C SER A 508 -4.62 -14.94 30.28
N ARG A 509 -4.56 -16.22 30.68
CA ARG A 509 -4.71 -16.65 32.08
C ARG A 509 -3.40 -16.95 32.78
N VAL A 510 -2.43 -17.56 32.08
CA VAL A 510 -1.18 -18.02 32.69
C VAL A 510 0.05 -17.21 32.23
N GLY A 511 -0.16 -16.22 31.37
CA GLY A 511 0.90 -15.46 30.75
C GLY A 511 1.60 -16.22 29.62
N LEU A 512 2.56 -15.54 29.02
CA LEU A 512 3.49 -16.10 28.06
C LEU A 512 4.55 -16.96 28.76
N PRO A 513 5.01 -18.08 28.16
CA PRO A 513 6.10 -18.88 28.74
C PRO A 513 7.43 -18.12 28.75
N LEU A 514 8.30 -18.53 29.66
CA LEU A 514 9.71 -18.16 29.72
C LEU A 514 10.57 -19.12 28.89
N PRO A 515 11.80 -18.74 28.49
CA PRO A 515 12.78 -19.64 27.88
C PRO A 515 13.02 -20.92 28.68
N ALA A 516 13.01 -20.85 30.01
CA ALA A 516 13.15 -22.01 30.89
C ALA A 516 12.01 -23.03 30.74
N ASP A 517 10.83 -22.61 30.29
CA ASP A 517 9.67 -23.48 30.09
C ASP A 517 9.78 -24.36 28.83
N ALA A 518 10.80 -24.17 27.98
CA ALA A 518 10.97 -24.93 26.73
C ALA A 518 10.98 -26.46 26.93
N GLN A 519 11.43 -26.93 28.10
CA GLN A 519 11.47 -28.35 28.48
C GLN A 519 10.42 -28.72 29.54
N ALA A 520 9.52 -27.79 29.90
CA ALA A 520 8.52 -28.04 30.93
C ALA A 520 7.51 -29.10 30.47
N THR A 521 7.10 -29.93 31.42
CA THR A 521 6.00 -30.89 31.22
C THR A 521 4.67 -30.25 31.55
N ARG A 522 3.61 -30.69 30.87
CA ARG A 522 2.25 -30.21 31.14
C ARG A 522 1.85 -30.39 32.60
N ALA A 523 2.17 -31.54 33.18
CA ALA A 523 1.84 -31.84 34.57
C ALA A 523 2.53 -30.87 35.55
N ALA A 524 3.83 -30.57 35.32
CA ALA A 524 4.57 -29.62 36.16
C ALA A 524 3.97 -28.20 36.09
N LYS A 525 3.75 -27.67 34.88
CA LYS A 525 3.15 -26.34 34.72
C LYS A 525 1.71 -26.26 35.22
N THR A 526 0.92 -27.32 35.02
CA THR A 526 -0.46 -27.34 35.56
C THR A 526 -0.44 -27.26 37.09
N ASN A 527 0.49 -27.95 37.76
CA ASN A 527 0.62 -27.86 39.22
C ASN A 527 1.10 -26.49 39.68
N GLU A 528 2.03 -25.88 38.95
CA GLU A 528 2.47 -24.49 39.20
C GLU A 528 1.30 -23.49 39.01
N TRP A 529 0.56 -23.58 37.91
CA TRP A 529 -0.56 -22.67 37.62
C TRP A 529 -1.72 -22.83 38.62
N ARG A 530 -1.92 -24.03 39.17
CA ARG A 530 -2.87 -24.24 40.29
C ARG A 530 -2.51 -23.45 41.54
N GLN A 531 -1.21 -23.24 41.77
CA GLN A 531 -0.73 -22.45 42.89
C GLN A 531 -0.83 -20.95 42.59
N LEU A 532 -0.60 -20.56 41.32
CA LEU A 532 -0.52 -19.16 40.89
C LEU A 532 -1.85 -18.47 40.58
N VAL A 533 -2.75 -19.16 39.87
CA VAL A 533 -3.88 -18.52 39.19
C VAL A 533 -5.23 -18.93 39.78
N ASP A 534 -5.43 -20.22 40.03
CA ASP A 534 -6.69 -20.76 40.56
C ASP A 534 -6.49 -22.16 41.16
N THR A 535 -6.92 -22.38 42.40
CA THR A 535 -6.94 -23.71 43.04
C THR A 535 -7.83 -24.73 42.30
N ASN A 536 -8.75 -24.27 41.43
CA ASN A 536 -9.63 -25.08 40.60
C ASN A 536 -9.12 -25.33 39.17
N PHE A 537 -7.84 -25.06 38.87
CA PHE A 537 -7.24 -25.42 37.57
C PHE A 537 -7.40 -26.94 37.34
N GLY A 538 -8.43 -27.36 36.61
CA GLY A 538 -8.73 -28.77 36.29
C GLY A 538 -9.88 -29.45 37.04
N THR A 539 -10.70 -28.76 37.84
CA THR A 539 -11.92 -29.36 38.44
C THR A 539 -13.24 -28.90 37.79
N GLY A 540 -13.23 -27.93 36.86
CA GLY A 540 -14.48 -27.53 36.19
C GLY A 540 -14.45 -26.64 34.95
N ASN A 541 -13.46 -25.73 34.73
CA ASN A 541 -13.62 -24.67 33.70
C ASN A 541 -12.40 -24.34 32.82
N LEU A 542 -11.34 -25.17 32.84
CA LEU A 542 -10.18 -25.04 31.93
C LEU A 542 -9.71 -26.42 31.48
N SER A 543 -10.34 -26.97 30.45
CA SER A 543 -9.77 -28.05 29.68
C SER A 543 -8.99 -27.45 28.51
N PHE A 544 -7.66 -27.57 28.53
CA PHE A 544 -6.82 -27.35 27.37
C PHE A 544 -6.24 -28.68 26.88
N SER A 545 -5.95 -28.78 25.58
CA SER A 545 -5.36 -29.97 24.96
C SER A 545 -3.84 -30.02 25.16
N ASP A 546 -3.23 -31.19 24.91
CA ASP A 546 -1.76 -31.28 24.85
C ASP A 546 -1.20 -30.43 23.71
N ASP A 547 -1.94 -30.28 22.61
CA ASP A 547 -1.56 -29.44 21.48
C ASP A 547 -1.50 -27.96 21.89
N GLU A 548 -2.52 -27.47 22.62
CA GLU A 548 -2.53 -26.11 23.16
C GLU A 548 -1.39 -25.88 24.16
N PHE A 549 -1.10 -26.84 25.03
CA PHE A 549 0.05 -26.76 25.93
C PHE A 549 1.37 -26.74 25.16
N ASN A 550 1.55 -27.64 24.20
CA ASN A 550 2.76 -27.71 23.38
C ASN A 550 2.95 -26.44 22.57
N PHE A 551 1.85 -25.82 22.12
CA PHE A 551 1.87 -24.54 21.44
C PHE A 551 2.27 -23.41 22.38
N TRP A 552 1.61 -23.28 23.54
CA TRP A 552 2.01 -22.35 24.59
C TRP A 552 3.49 -22.52 24.90
N ARG A 553 3.98 -23.75 25.11
CA ARG A 553 5.39 -24.04 25.37
C ARG A 553 6.31 -23.59 24.24
N ARG A 554 5.92 -23.73 22.96
CA ARG A 554 6.73 -23.24 21.82
C ARG A 554 6.94 -21.73 21.86
N LEU A 555 6.01 -20.97 22.44
CA LEU A 555 6.18 -19.53 22.63
C LEU A 555 7.38 -19.21 23.57
N SER A 556 7.99 -20.18 24.27
CA SER A 556 9.21 -19.96 25.08
C SER A 556 10.43 -19.59 24.21
N GLN A 557 10.36 -19.89 22.92
CA GLN A 557 11.42 -19.64 21.94
C GLN A 557 11.23 -18.31 21.22
N ARG A 558 10.44 -17.39 21.78
CA ARG A 558 10.23 -16.05 21.21
C ARG A 558 11.53 -15.25 21.19
N ILE A 559 11.74 -14.52 20.10
CA ILE A 559 12.92 -13.71 19.81
C ILE A 559 12.51 -12.41 19.13
N LEU A 560 13.39 -11.41 19.23
CA LEU A 560 13.38 -10.19 18.43
C LEU A 560 14.59 -10.19 17.51
N VAL A 561 14.39 -9.79 16.26
CA VAL A 561 15.44 -9.72 15.25
C VAL A 561 15.99 -8.32 15.21
N GLU A 562 17.30 -8.18 15.04
CA GLU A 562 17.93 -6.89 14.84
C GLU A 562 17.33 -6.14 13.63
N GLU A 563 17.09 -4.85 13.82
CA GLU A 563 16.74 -3.95 12.71
C GLU A 563 17.93 -3.78 11.76
N ARG A 564 17.64 -3.35 10.53
CA ARG A 564 18.62 -3.24 9.44
C ARG A 564 18.84 -1.78 9.06
N ASP A 565 20.09 -1.40 8.85
CA ASP A 565 20.53 -0.11 8.31
C ASP A 565 20.46 -0.10 6.78
N THR A 566 19.26 0.12 6.27
CA THR A 566 18.96 0.17 4.84
C THR A 566 18.74 1.59 4.33
N ALA A 567 18.88 1.75 3.01
CA ALA A 567 18.77 3.05 2.35
C ALA A 567 17.43 3.75 2.58
N TRP A 568 16.32 3.00 2.49
CA TRP A 568 14.96 3.54 2.58
C TRP A 568 14.27 3.21 3.90
N GLY A 569 14.88 2.37 4.74
CA GLY A 569 14.31 1.96 6.01
C GLY A 569 12.99 1.20 5.85
N LEU A 570 12.86 0.36 4.83
CA LEU A 570 11.69 -0.50 4.70
C LEU A 570 11.66 -1.50 5.86
N ARG A 571 10.46 -1.75 6.35
CA ARG A 571 10.20 -2.68 7.45
C ARG A 571 9.15 -3.70 7.07
N CYS A 572 9.18 -4.85 7.71
CA CYS A 572 8.13 -5.84 7.68
C CYS A 572 7.49 -6.01 9.05
N GLY A 573 6.16 -6.01 9.07
CA GLY A 573 5.38 -6.01 10.31
C GLY A 573 5.69 -4.81 11.20
N GLU A 574 5.43 -4.97 12.49
CA GLU A 574 5.58 -3.92 13.50
C GLU A 574 6.17 -4.49 14.76
N LYS A 575 6.68 -3.59 15.60
CA LYS A 575 7.17 -3.91 16.94
C LYS A 575 6.12 -4.70 17.73
N PRO A 576 6.56 -5.58 18.66
CA PRO A 576 5.66 -6.41 19.48
C PRO A 576 4.48 -5.61 20.05
N LYS A 577 3.28 -6.11 19.76
CA LYS A 577 2.01 -5.64 20.34
C LYS A 577 0.93 -6.72 20.15
N PRO A 578 -0.11 -6.76 21.00
CA PRO A 578 -1.18 -7.77 20.92
C PRO A 578 -1.88 -7.87 19.58
N TYR A 579 -2.07 -6.72 18.91
CA TYR A 579 -2.76 -6.62 17.63
C TYR A 579 -1.93 -5.77 16.66
N PRO A 580 -1.02 -6.38 15.88
CA PRO A 580 -0.29 -5.66 14.84
C PRO A 580 -1.27 -5.06 13.82
N THR A 581 -1.13 -3.76 13.52
CA THR A 581 -1.89 -3.09 12.45
C THR A 581 -1.36 -3.43 11.06
N VAL A 582 -0.08 -3.82 11.00
CA VAL A 582 0.57 -4.33 9.79
C VAL A 582 0.88 -5.81 10.01
N GLN A 583 0.28 -6.67 9.19
CA GLN A 583 0.56 -8.12 9.19
C GLN A 583 2.07 -8.37 9.08
N SER A 584 2.63 -9.41 9.72
CA SER A 584 4.10 -9.54 9.80
C SER A 584 4.80 -9.75 8.48
N ASN A 585 4.07 -10.05 7.42
CA ASN A 585 4.60 -10.22 6.08
C ASN A 585 4.40 -8.95 5.27
N PHE A 586 3.66 -7.94 5.71
CA PHE A 586 3.47 -6.73 4.93
C PHE A 586 4.66 -5.77 5.10
N ILE A 587 5.24 -5.30 3.99
CA ILE A 587 6.23 -4.21 4.07
C ILE A 587 5.53 -2.87 4.13
N ALA A 588 6.09 -1.97 4.92
CA ALA A 588 5.77 -0.56 4.89
C ALA A 588 7.07 0.27 4.96
N LEU A 589 6.95 1.57 4.71
CA LEU A 589 7.97 2.51 5.22
C LEU A 589 8.02 2.38 6.73
N ASN A 590 9.22 2.45 7.30
CA ASN A 590 9.38 2.78 8.71
C ASN A 590 9.29 4.31 8.85
N ASP A 591 8.10 4.85 8.56
CA ASP A 591 7.78 6.28 8.50
C ASP A 591 7.94 7.00 9.84
N GLU A 592 7.90 6.23 10.93
CA GLU A 592 8.05 6.73 12.29
C GLU A 592 9.51 6.84 12.74
N ALA A 593 10.42 6.02 12.21
CA ALA A 593 11.78 5.92 12.73
C ALA A 593 12.89 6.09 11.69
N ARG A 594 12.56 6.07 10.39
CA ARG A 594 13.52 6.09 9.27
C ARG A 594 13.17 7.15 8.22
N LEU A 595 12.17 6.90 7.37
CA LEU A 595 11.87 7.74 6.20
C LEU A 595 10.39 8.08 6.11
N GLN A 596 10.07 9.36 6.19
CA GLN A 596 8.72 9.86 5.97
C GLN A 596 8.33 9.81 4.49
N ARG A 597 7.05 9.52 4.22
CA ARG A 597 6.51 9.42 2.85
C ARG A 597 6.73 10.70 2.03
N SER A 598 6.52 11.86 2.65
CA SER A 598 6.75 13.17 2.00
C SER A 598 8.18 13.35 1.50
N ASN A 599 9.18 12.85 2.24
CA ASN A 599 10.58 12.88 1.83
C ASN A 599 10.85 11.97 0.64
N LEU A 600 10.21 10.79 0.60
CA LEU A 600 10.28 9.90 -0.55
C LEU A 600 9.65 10.55 -1.80
N ASP A 601 8.45 11.11 -1.69
CA ASP A 601 7.76 11.72 -2.84
C ASP A 601 8.55 12.92 -3.40
N LEU A 602 9.08 13.76 -2.51
CA LEU A 602 9.98 14.86 -2.86
C LEU A 602 11.27 14.36 -3.54
N PHE A 603 11.85 13.27 -3.05
CA PHE A 603 13.01 12.66 -3.66
C PHE A 603 12.68 12.15 -5.07
N LEU A 604 11.61 11.37 -5.20
CA LEU A 604 11.16 10.80 -6.47
C LEU A 604 10.80 11.87 -7.50
N SER A 605 10.26 13.02 -7.08
CA SER A 605 9.96 14.14 -7.97
C SER A 605 11.19 14.78 -8.63
N ARG A 606 12.40 14.51 -8.11
CA ARG A 606 13.65 15.14 -8.61
C ARG A 606 14.57 14.16 -9.32
N VAL A 607 14.12 12.93 -9.54
CA VAL A 607 14.88 11.90 -10.24
C VAL A 607 15.21 12.35 -11.67
N ARG A 608 16.49 12.23 -12.04
CA ARG A 608 17.03 12.60 -13.35
C ARG A 608 17.53 11.37 -14.10
N ALA A 609 17.43 11.42 -15.43
CA ALA A 609 17.88 10.38 -16.33
C ALA A 609 19.40 10.41 -16.48
N ASP A 610 20.06 9.29 -16.14
CA ASP A 610 21.46 8.95 -16.45
C ASP A 610 22.57 9.88 -15.90
N SER A 611 22.28 11.15 -15.59
CA SER A 611 23.23 12.13 -15.08
C SER A 611 22.55 13.25 -14.25
N VAL A 612 23.35 14.01 -13.49
CA VAL A 612 22.91 15.17 -12.69
C VAL A 612 22.29 16.28 -13.57
N THR A 613 22.72 16.38 -14.82
CA THR A 613 22.20 17.36 -15.80
C THR A 613 21.16 16.76 -16.73
N GLY A 614 20.82 15.48 -16.56
CA GLY A 614 19.83 14.80 -17.38
C GLY A 614 18.42 15.32 -17.15
N ASP A 615 17.54 14.99 -18.09
CA ASP A 615 16.13 15.36 -18.02
C ASP A 615 15.48 14.83 -16.75
N LEU A 616 14.54 15.59 -16.21
CA LEU A 616 13.72 15.14 -15.09
C LEU A 616 12.81 14.00 -15.55
N VAL A 617 13.00 12.85 -14.94
CA VAL A 617 12.09 11.70 -15.06
C VAL A 617 11.10 11.71 -13.89
N GLY A 618 11.33 12.52 -12.85
CA GLY A 618 10.55 12.54 -11.62
C GLY A 618 9.40 13.55 -11.53
N GLU A 619 9.56 14.77 -12.04
CA GLU A 619 8.84 15.98 -11.57
C GLU A 619 7.31 15.91 -11.69
N ARG A 620 6.79 15.02 -12.53
CA ARG A 620 5.34 14.89 -12.82
C ARG A 620 4.90 13.44 -12.99
N PHE A 621 5.75 12.50 -12.59
CA PHE A 621 5.62 11.11 -13.00
C PHE A 621 5.23 10.24 -11.81
N TRP A 622 6.01 10.22 -10.74
CA TRP A 622 5.76 9.30 -9.61
C TRP A 622 5.11 9.94 -8.37
N GLY A 623 4.93 11.27 -8.35
CA GLY A 623 4.25 12.03 -7.28
C GLY A 623 2.94 12.69 -7.73
N ARG A 624 2.34 13.49 -6.85
CA ARG A 624 1.24 14.41 -7.20
C ARG A 624 1.81 15.73 -7.71
N ASP A 625 1.09 16.38 -8.63
CA ASP A 625 1.38 17.75 -9.03
C ASP A 625 0.91 18.77 -7.98
N ARG A 626 1.19 20.05 -8.24
CA ARG A 626 0.82 21.20 -7.37
C ARG A 626 -0.70 21.37 -7.20
N GLN A 627 -1.50 20.66 -7.98
CA GLN A 627 -2.96 20.64 -7.93
C GLN A 627 -3.49 19.37 -7.26
N GLY A 628 -2.60 18.52 -6.73
CA GLY A 628 -2.93 17.25 -6.08
C GLY A 628 -3.24 16.12 -7.06
N LYS A 629 -3.11 16.36 -8.37
CA LYS A 629 -3.39 15.37 -9.40
C LYS A 629 -2.17 14.46 -9.56
N PHE A 630 -2.42 13.16 -9.62
CA PHE A 630 -1.38 12.17 -9.82
C PHE A 630 -0.67 12.36 -11.16
N GLY A 631 0.65 12.23 -11.12
CA GLY A 631 1.48 12.09 -12.30
C GLY A 631 1.08 10.89 -13.15
N LYS A 632 1.41 10.91 -14.45
CA LYS A 632 1.04 9.82 -15.37
C LYS A 632 1.66 8.46 -15.02
N ASP A 633 2.74 8.46 -14.24
CA ASP A 633 3.47 7.27 -13.81
C ASP A 633 3.22 6.96 -12.33
N TYR A 634 2.21 7.59 -11.72
CA TYR A 634 1.95 7.43 -10.30
C TYR A 634 1.58 5.98 -9.99
N GLY A 635 2.34 5.36 -9.09
CA GLY A 635 2.23 3.93 -8.77
C GLY A 635 3.15 3.02 -9.59
N LEU A 636 3.86 3.54 -10.61
CA LEU A 636 4.84 2.78 -11.40
C LEU A 636 6.25 2.81 -10.76
N VAL A 637 6.31 2.72 -9.44
CA VAL A 637 7.54 2.57 -8.67
C VAL A 637 7.53 1.17 -8.07
N VAL A 638 8.64 0.45 -8.16
CA VAL A 638 8.80 -0.90 -7.65
C VAL A 638 10.04 -0.96 -6.78
N PHE A 639 9.86 -1.10 -5.46
CA PHE A 639 10.98 -1.39 -4.57
C PHE A 639 11.36 -2.88 -4.68
N LEU A 640 12.66 -3.15 -4.87
CA LEU A 640 13.24 -4.48 -4.78
C LEU A 640 14.05 -4.59 -3.49
N VAL A 641 13.79 -5.60 -2.65
CA VAL A 641 14.50 -5.77 -1.36
C VAL A 641 15.44 -6.97 -1.38
N GLY A 642 16.73 -6.72 -1.58
CA GLY A 642 17.75 -7.77 -1.65
C GLY A 642 17.86 -8.57 -0.36
N GLY A 643 17.92 -9.90 -0.44
CA GLY A 643 18.24 -10.78 0.70
C GLY A 643 17.11 -11.15 1.66
N SER A 644 15.88 -10.78 1.34
CA SER A 644 14.68 -10.92 2.19
C SER A 644 13.75 -12.06 1.74
N ARG A 645 13.39 -13.10 2.50
CA ARG A 645 12.40 -14.11 2.00
C ARG A 645 10.95 -13.70 2.24
N SER A 646 10.10 -13.90 1.23
CA SER A 646 8.63 -13.81 1.30
C SER A 646 8.06 -12.51 1.89
N ILE A 647 8.85 -11.44 1.95
CA ILE A 647 8.39 -10.19 2.53
C ILE A 647 7.46 -9.49 1.55
N GLY A 648 6.29 -9.08 2.00
CA GLY A 648 5.19 -8.41 1.30
C GLY A 648 4.33 -9.31 0.43
N ALA A 649 4.52 -10.63 0.48
CA ALA A 649 3.56 -11.60 -0.07
C ALA A 649 2.35 -11.72 0.88
N ARG A 650 1.14 -11.35 0.44
CA ARG A 650 -0.10 -11.60 1.21
C ARG A 650 -0.39 -13.10 1.26
N PHE A 651 -0.30 -13.72 2.44
CA PHE A 651 -0.85 -15.06 2.66
C PHE A 651 -2.35 -14.94 2.94
N SER A 652 -3.19 -15.71 2.25
CA SER A 652 -4.59 -15.84 2.63
C SER A 652 -4.71 -16.63 3.93
N GLU A 653 -5.44 -16.10 4.90
CA GLU A 653 -5.64 -16.58 6.28
C GLU A 653 -6.34 -17.96 6.41
N THR A 654 -6.48 -18.75 5.34
CA THR A 654 -7.33 -19.93 5.36
C THR A 654 -6.72 -21.17 4.72
N ARG A 655 -6.37 -22.12 5.59
CA ARG A 655 -6.02 -23.54 5.36
C ARG A 655 -4.64 -23.80 4.76
N PHE A 656 -3.73 -24.29 5.62
CA PHE A 656 -2.41 -24.81 5.23
C PHE A 656 -2.40 -26.36 5.20
N PRO A 657 -2.41 -26.99 4.02
CA PRO A 657 -1.77 -28.30 3.85
C PRO A 657 -0.52 -28.18 2.96
N GLN A 658 0.62 -28.50 3.58
CA GLN A 658 1.89 -29.04 3.04
C GLN A 658 2.37 -28.59 1.64
N GLY A 659 3.48 -27.83 1.62
CA GLY A 659 4.28 -27.54 0.41
C GLY A 659 4.35 -26.06 0.03
N LEU A 660 5.48 -25.33 0.15
CA LEU A 660 6.32 -24.86 -1.00
C LEU A 660 7.55 -23.89 -0.68
N VAL A 661 8.80 -24.34 -0.96
CA VAL A 661 10.17 -23.78 -1.15
C VAL A 661 10.34 -22.38 -1.72
N ASN A 662 11.35 -21.73 -1.15
CA ASN A 662 11.49 -20.31 -0.92
C ASN A 662 12.92 -19.86 -1.34
N THR A 663 13.12 -18.67 -1.89
CA THR A 663 14.44 -18.07 -2.19
C THR A 663 14.41 -16.56 -1.80
N GLY A 664 15.53 -15.89 -1.53
CA GLY A 664 15.68 -14.58 -0.80
C GLY A 664 15.51 -13.13 -1.32
N ILE A 665 14.32 -12.62 -1.70
CA ILE A 665 14.09 -11.16 -1.95
C ILE A 665 12.63 -10.76 -1.60
N GLY A 666 12.46 -9.63 -0.90
CA GLY A 666 11.24 -9.09 -0.25
C GLY A 666 10.71 -7.80 -0.90
N ALA A 667 9.42 -7.45 -0.73
CA ALA A 667 8.83 -6.10 -0.73
C ALA A 667 7.30 -6.06 -0.68
N GLY A 668 6.78 -4.92 -0.21
CA GLY A 668 5.37 -4.64 0.09
C GLY A 668 5.10 -3.14 0.37
N MET A 669 3.82 -2.81 0.48
CA MET A 669 3.21 -1.57 0.01
C MET A 669 3.48 -0.31 0.86
N VAL A 670 3.63 0.82 0.17
CA VAL A 670 3.48 2.16 0.76
C VAL A 670 2.28 2.81 0.07
N ASP A 671 1.11 2.80 0.71
CA ASP A 671 -0.15 3.41 0.24
C ASP A 671 -0.82 2.79 -1.00
N ALA A 672 -1.02 1.47 -1.00
CA ALA A 672 -1.74 0.75 -2.07
C ALA A 672 -0.99 0.54 -3.40
N ARG A 673 0.29 0.91 -3.55
CA ARG A 673 1.05 0.75 -4.81
C ARG A 673 2.53 0.41 -4.56
N VAL A 674 3.15 -0.16 -5.59
CA VAL A 674 3.96 -1.40 -5.55
C VAL A 674 5.29 -1.34 -4.79
N ALA A 675 5.50 -2.37 -4.00
CA ALA A 675 6.79 -2.83 -3.52
C ALA A 675 6.65 -4.35 -3.43
N LEU A 676 7.61 -5.12 -3.95
CA LEU A 676 7.46 -6.57 -4.16
C LEU A 676 8.58 -7.52 -3.72
N SER A 677 8.21 -8.63 -3.09
CA SER A 677 9.09 -9.80 -2.89
C SER A 677 9.49 -10.42 -4.21
N PHE A 678 10.78 -10.47 -4.54
CA PHE A 678 11.22 -11.12 -5.79
C PHE A 678 11.23 -12.63 -5.74
N LEU A 679 10.77 -13.25 -4.67
CA LEU A 679 10.82 -14.70 -4.57
C LEU A 679 9.55 -15.24 -3.94
N GLY A 680 8.55 -15.32 -4.82
CA GLY A 680 7.45 -16.24 -4.64
C GLY A 680 7.94 -17.70 -4.77
N PRO A 681 7.36 -18.61 -3.98
CA PRO A 681 7.85 -19.96 -3.80
C PRO A 681 7.77 -20.80 -5.08
N GLN A 682 8.87 -21.48 -5.40
CA GLN A 682 8.92 -22.58 -6.37
C GLN A 682 9.45 -23.81 -5.62
N PHE A 683 8.68 -24.90 -5.59
CA PHE A 683 8.92 -26.21 -4.91
C PHE A 683 8.48 -26.27 -3.46
N THR A 684 8.47 -27.41 -2.71
CA THR A 684 7.60 -27.89 -1.57
C THR A 684 8.14 -27.74 -0.09
N GLY A 685 7.61 -26.90 0.81
CA GLY A 685 7.25 -27.35 2.17
C GLY A 685 7.23 -26.33 3.31
N THR A 686 7.77 -25.12 3.13
CA THR A 686 8.23 -24.33 4.29
C THR A 686 7.55 -22.97 4.47
N PHE A 687 7.19 -22.69 5.72
CA PHE A 687 6.64 -21.45 6.26
C PHE A 687 7.51 -20.21 5.93
N PRO A 688 7.03 -18.96 6.11
CA PRO A 688 7.82 -17.74 5.92
C PRO A 688 8.93 -17.61 6.96
N PHE A 689 9.96 -18.42 6.79
CA PHE A 689 11.17 -18.44 7.59
C PHE A 689 12.15 -17.41 7.05
N PHE A 690 12.58 -16.47 7.88
CA PHE A 690 13.89 -15.87 7.69
C PHE A 690 14.93 -16.70 8.43
N VAL A 691 16.15 -16.75 7.87
CA VAL A 691 17.28 -17.39 8.55
C VAL A 691 17.87 -16.39 9.51
N TRP A 692 18.23 -16.88 10.69
CA TRP A 692 18.88 -16.05 11.70
C TRP A 692 20.15 -16.74 12.20
N THR A 693 21.08 -15.91 12.65
CA THR A 693 22.24 -16.33 13.42
C THR A 693 22.22 -15.68 14.79
N ARG A 694 22.52 -16.49 15.82
CA ARG A 694 22.77 -15.93 17.15
C ARG A 694 24.10 -15.21 17.10
N THR A 695 24.10 -13.92 17.46
CA THR A 695 25.37 -13.21 17.59
C THR A 695 26.16 -13.84 18.73
N THR A 696 27.42 -14.22 18.48
CA THR A 696 28.24 -14.87 19.50
C THR A 696 28.47 -13.90 20.66
N GLY A 697 28.14 -14.32 21.89
CA GLY A 697 28.31 -13.51 23.10
C GLY A 697 27.27 -12.40 23.31
N ALA A 698 26.25 -12.31 22.45
CA ALA A 698 25.13 -11.39 22.63
C ALA A 698 23.79 -12.14 22.51
N PRO A 699 22.75 -11.69 23.23
CA PRO A 699 21.39 -12.21 23.08
C PRO A 699 20.65 -11.59 21.88
N SER A 700 21.39 -11.14 20.86
CA SER A 700 20.84 -10.60 19.61
C SER A 700 20.69 -11.68 18.55
N PHE A 701 19.62 -11.56 17.76
CA PHE A 701 19.34 -12.43 16.62
C PHE A 701 19.51 -11.60 15.35
N GLN A 702 20.61 -11.86 14.64
CA GLN A 702 20.84 -11.21 13.35
C GLN A 702 20.13 -11.99 12.26
N MET A 703 19.53 -11.26 11.33
CA MET A 703 19.04 -11.85 10.11
C MET A 703 20.22 -12.23 9.21
N ASP A 704 20.21 -13.44 8.68
CA ASP A 704 21.10 -13.86 7.60
C ASP A 704 20.42 -13.57 6.26
N PRO A 705 20.87 -12.56 5.50
CA PRO A 705 20.27 -12.27 4.21
C PRO A 705 20.55 -13.42 3.25
N PHE A 706 19.56 -13.74 2.45
CA PHE A 706 19.72 -14.73 1.41
C PHE A 706 20.46 -14.16 0.20
N PRO A 707 21.14 -15.01 -0.59
CA PRO A 707 21.69 -14.57 -1.87
C PRO A 707 20.59 -14.10 -2.82
N VAL A 708 20.85 -13.01 -3.55
CA VAL A 708 20.05 -12.56 -4.69
C VAL A 708 20.19 -13.61 -5.80
N PRO A 709 19.10 -14.27 -6.25
CA PRO A 709 19.20 -15.29 -7.28
C PRO A 709 19.58 -14.67 -8.64
N PRO A 710 20.18 -15.49 -9.53
CA PRO A 710 20.54 -15.05 -10.87
C PRO A 710 19.32 -14.88 -11.80
N GLN A 711 18.13 -15.33 -11.43
CA GLN A 711 16.91 -15.11 -12.22
C GLN A 711 15.71 -14.93 -11.29
N VAL A 712 14.78 -14.05 -11.67
CA VAL A 712 13.52 -13.88 -10.94
C VAL A 712 12.57 -15.06 -11.15
N SER A 713 11.85 -15.43 -10.10
CA SER A 713 10.90 -16.53 -10.16
C SER A 713 9.66 -16.16 -10.99
N VAL A 714 8.94 -17.19 -11.44
CA VAL A 714 7.71 -17.03 -12.21
C VAL A 714 6.65 -16.27 -11.43
N THR A 715 6.49 -16.57 -10.14
CA THR A 715 5.59 -15.85 -9.25
C THR A 715 6.01 -14.39 -9.11
N ALA A 716 7.30 -14.09 -8.97
CA ALA A 716 7.77 -12.73 -8.77
C ALA A 716 7.37 -11.79 -9.92
N PHE A 717 7.72 -12.12 -11.16
CA PHE A 717 7.34 -11.24 -12.28
C PHE A 717 5.82 -11.21 -12.51
N ALA A 718 5.10 -12.29 -12.17
CA ALA A 718 3.65 -12.34 -12.26
C ALA A 718 3.00 -11.38 -11.26
N THR A 719 3.50 -11.33 -10.02
CA THR A 719 3.06 -10.36 -9.01
C THR A 719 3.46 -8.94 -9.42
N ILE A 720 4.65 -8.71 -9.98
CA ILE A 720 5.03 -7.40 -10.56
C ILE A 720 4.02 -6.96 -11.61
N ALA A 721 3.71 -7.86 -12.54
CA ALA A 721 2.74 -7.58 -13.58
C ALA A 721 1.36 -7.25 -12.98
N HIS A 722 0.87 -8.04 -12.02
CA HIS A 722 -0.38 -7.81 -11.30
C HIS A 722 -0.42 -6.43 -10.63
N GLU A 723 0.58 -6.14 -9.81
CA GLU A 723 0.63 -4.93 -8.99
C GLU A 723 0.81 -3.65 -9.83
N LEU A 724 1.61 -3.73 -10.91
CA LEU A 724 1.67 -2.65 -11.90
C LEU A 724 0.28 -2.42 -12.54
N GLY A 725 -0.54 -3.46 -12.66
CA GLY A 725 -1.91 -3.38 -13.14
C GLY A 725 -2.80 -2.45 -12.30
N HIS A 726 -2.60 -2.41 -10.97
CA HIS A 726 -3.34 -1.50 -10.09
C HIS A 726 -3.10 -0.02 -10.42
N SER A 727 -1.91 0.33 -10.93
CA SER A 727 -1.61 1.70 -11.37
C SER A 727 -2.47 2.16 -12.56
N PHE A 728 -3.13 1.22 -13.23
CA PHE A 728 -4.05 1.46 -14.35
C PHE A 728 -5.53 1.18 -13.98
N ASN A 729 -5.89 1.31 -12.69
CA ASN A 729 -7.25 1.15 -12.15
C ASN A 729 -7.87 -0.25 -12.36
N LEU A 730 -7.05 -1.29 -12.21
CA LEU A 730 -7.50 -2.67 -12.11
C LEU A 730 -7.51 -3.09 -10.63
N GLU A 731 -8.54 -3.76 -10.09
CA GLU A 731 -8.57 -4.18 -8.67
C GLU A 731 -9.28 -5.53 -8.40
N ASP A 732 -9.17 -6.46 -9.35
CA ASP A 732 -9.91 -7.75 -9.32
C ASP A 732 -9.27 -8.81 -8.42
N GLU A 733 -9.12 -8.50 -7.13
CA GLU A 733 -8.47 -9.36 -6.13
C GLU A 733 -9.37 -10.49 -5.61
N TYR A 734 -8.78 -11.61 -5.15
CA TYR A 734 -9.54 -12.75 -4.61
C TYR A 734 -10.53 -12.39 -3.52
N ALA A 735 -11.68 -13.06 -3.56
CA ALA A 735 -12.60 -13.09 -2.43
C ALA A 735 -11.89 -13.63 -1.19
N ARG A 736 -11.96 -12.90 -0.07
CA ARG A 736 -11.42 -13.36 1.21
C ARG A 736 -12.48 -14.21 1.89
N ILE A 737 -12.06 -15.32 2.49
CA ILE A 737 -12.95 -16.12 3.34
C ILE A 737 -13.47 -15.26 4.49
N GLY A 738 -14.76 -15.39 4.81
CA GLY A 738 -15.46 -14.57 5.80
C GLY A 738 -15.94 -13.21 5.29
N ARG A 739 -15.62 -12.82 4.05
CA ARG A 739 -16.13 -11.59 3.42
C ARG A 739 -17.10 -11.92 2.30
N LEU A 740 -18.31 -12.31 2.71
CA LEU A 740 -19.35 -12.69 1.77
C LEU A 740 -19.87 -11.48 0.98
N ARG A 741 -20.43 -10.48 1.67
CA ARG A 741 -21.06 -9.30 1.05
C ARG A 741 -20.17 -8.07 1.07
N MET A 742 -20.25 -7.27 0.01
CA MET A 742 -19.54 -6.01 -0.10
C MET A 742 -20.28 -4.90 0.66
N PRO A 743 -19.61 -4.18 1.59
CA PRO A 743 -20.19 -3.02 2.26
C PRO A 743 -20.54 -1.89 1.27
N GLU A 744 -21.56 -1.09 1.59
CA GLU A 744 -21.98 0.05 0.75
C GLU A 744 -20.83 1.03 0.49
N ALA A 745 -19.99 1.30 1.49
CA ALA A 745 -18.81 2.16 1.37
C ALA A 745 -17.79 1.67 0.32
N GLU A 746 -17.77 0.38 -0.02
CA GLU A 746 -16.87 -0.19 -1.03
C GLU A 746 -17.46 -0.12 -2.45
N GLN A 747 -18.76 0.15 -2.61
CA GLN A 747 -19.41 0.25 -3.92
C GLN A 747 -18.79 1.37 -4.77
N ASP A 748 -18.53 2.53 -4.19
CA ASP A 748 -17.96 3.66 -4.95
C ASP A 748 -16.52 3.37 -5.41
N ARG A 749 -15.77 2.60 -4.62
CA ARG A 749 -14.44 2.12 -5.04
C ARG A 749 -14.56 1.15 -6.20
N VAL A 750 -15.52 0.22 -6.18
CA VAL A 750 -15.80 -0.69 -7.32
C VAL A 750 -16.29 0.08 -8.55
N ARG A 751 -17.07 1.16 -8.38
CA ARG A 751 -17.47 2.05 -9.48
C ARG A 751 -16.28 2.75 -10.12
N SER A 752 -15.27 3.12 -9.32
CA SER A 752 -14.10 3.87 -9.77
C SER A 752 -13.09 3.07 -10.61
N VAL A 753 -13.09 1.73 -10.49
CA VAL A 753 -12.17 0.82 -11.21
C VAL A 753 -12.81 0.24 -12.46
N PHE A 754 -11.98 -0.18 -13.41
CA PHE A 754 -12.42 -0.50 -14.77
C PHE A 754 -12.82 -1.98 -14.97
N ASN A 755 -12.24 -2.90 -14.20
CA ASN A 755 -12.44 -4.35 -14.38
C ASN A 755 -13.39 -4.99 -13.37
N LEU A 756 -14.02 -4.20 -12.49
CA LEU A 756 -15.05 -4.64 -11.55
C LEU A 756 -16.34 -3.85 -11.70
N GLN A 757 -17.44 -4.48 -11.30
CA GLN A 757 -18.76 -3.87 -11.32
C GLN A 757 -19.62 -4.31 -10.13
N GLY A 758 -20.30 -3.37 -9.48
CA GLY A 758 -21.22 -3.67 -8.39
C GLY A 758 -22.52 -4.29 -8.91
N HIS A 759 -23.11 -5.19 -8.13
CA HIS A 759 -24.34 -5.89 -8.49
C HIS A 759 -25.51 -4.92 -8.75
N ASN A 760 -25.68 -3.91 -7.90
CA ASN A 760 -26.76 -2.93 -8.05
C ASN A 760 -26.66 -2.14 -9.36
N ASP A 761 -25.45 -1.94 -9.89
CA ASP A 761 -25.23 -1.22 -11.14
C ASP A 761 -25.62 -2.07 -12.38
N LEU A 762 -25.99 -3.34 -12.20
CA LEU A 762 -26.37 -4.28 -13.25
C LEU A 762 -27.88 -4.57 -13.29
N LEU A 763 -28.64 -4.05 -12.33
CA LEU A 763 -30.06 -4.36 -12.19
C LEU A 763 -30.92 -3.43 -13.05
N THR A 764 -31.70 -4.03 -13.94
CA THR A 764 -32.80 -3.37 -14.64
C THR A 764 -34.09 -4.05 -14.20
N ALA A 765 -35.02 -3.28 -13.61
CA ALA A 765 -36.26 -3.83 -13.02
C ALA A 765 -36.00 -4.97 -12.00
N GLY A 766 -34.88 -4.90 -11.26
CA GLY A 766 -34.50 -5.89 -10.25
C GLY A 766 -33.87 -7.17 -10.80
N GLN A 767 -33.63 -7.26 -12.12
CA GLN A 767 -32.99 -8.40 -12.75
C GLN A 767 -31.64 -8.01 -13.34
N LEU A 768 -30.67 -8.94 -13.34
CA LEU A 768 -29.41 -8.73 -14.03
C LEU A 768 -29.66 -8.48 -15.51
N SER A 769 -29.07 -7.40 -16.03
CA SER A 769 -29.13 -7.03 -17.42
C SER A 769 -27.74 -7.02 -18.03
N GLY A 770 -27.59 -7.75 -19.14
CA GLY A 770 -26.41 -7.65 -20.00
C GLY A 770 -26.20 -6.24 -20.53
N GLU A 771 -27.24 -5.40 -20.59
CA GLU A 771 -27.11 -4.02 -21.05
C GLU A 771 -26.33 -3.14 -20.06
N GLY A 772 -26.41 -3.42 -18.76
CA GLY A 772 -25.73 -2.65 -17.72
C GLY A 772 -24.23 -2.90 -17.61
N ILE A 773 -23.68 -3.90 -18.32
CA ILE A 773 -22.29 -4.34 -18.14
C ILE A 773 -21.30 -3.26 -18.61
N LYS A 774 -20.34 -2.89 -17.76
CA LYS A 774 -19.34 -1.83 -18.01
C LYS A 774 -18.45 -2.12 -19.22
N TRP A 775 -17.89 -3.32 -19.32
CA TRP A 775 -16.91 -3.71 -20.35
C TRP A 775 -17.56 -4.09 -21.69
N ARG A 776 -18.69 -3.46 -22.04
CA ARG A 776 -19.30 -3.56 -23.36
C ARG A 776 -18.54 -2.82 -24.45
N TRP A 777 -17.39 -2.20 -24.16
CA TRP A 777 -16.62 -1.32 -25.05
C TRP A 777 -16.44 -1.83 -26.48
N PRO A 778 -16.33 -0.93 -27.48
CA PRO A 778 -16.23 -1.36 -28.86
C PRO A 778 -14.88 -2.01 -29.07
N ARG A 779 -14.84 -3.12 -29.80
CA ARG A 779 -13.59 -3.68 -30.29
C ARG A 779 -12.96 -2.70 -31.28
N ILE A 780 -11.65 -2.49 -31.18
CA ILE A 780 -10.94 -1.43 -31.89
C ILE A 780 -9.90 -2.06 -32.82
N LYS A 781 -9.99 -1.75 -34.12
CA LYS A 781 -9.00 -2.14 -35.11
C LYS A 781 -7.76 -1.24 -35.06
N LYS A 782 -7.98 0.06 -34.88
CA LYS A 782 -6.96 1.13 -34.87
C LYS A 782 -7.43 2.27 -33.98
N ALA A 783 -6.53 2.93 -33.28
CA ALA A 783 -6.85 4.12 -32.51
C ALA A 783 -5.69 5.11 -32.47
N GLY A 784 -6.03 6.39 -32.55
CA GLY A 784 -5.14 7.52 -32.33
C GLY A 784 -5.68 8.42 -31.24
N VAL A 785 -4.78 9.02 -30.46
CA VAL A 785 -5.14 9.88 -29.33
C VAL A 785 -5.23 11.32 -29.78
N LEU A 786 -6.30 12.01 -29.40
CA LEU A 786 -6.51 13.43 -29.67
C LEU A 786 -5.55 14.28 -28.82
N GLU A 787 -4.88 15.22 -29.47
CA GLU A 787 -4.03 16.22 -28.80
C GLU A 787 -4.83 17.43 -28.32
N SER A 788 -5.90 17.75 -29.05
CA SER A 788 -6.84 18.83 -28.74
C SER A 788 -8.28 18.37 -28.96
N ALA A 789 -9.24 19.15 -28.46
CA ALA A 789 -10.64 18.94 -28.81
C ALA A 789 -10.86 19.08 -30.34
N PRO A 790 -11.85 18.38 -30.93
CA PRO A 790 -12.19 18.54 -32.33
C PRO A 790 -12.63 19.96 -32.69
N THR A 791 -12.16 20.47 -33.82
CA THR A 791 -12.64 21.73 -34.40
C THR A 791 -13.80 21.41 -35.33
N VAL A 792 -14.99 21.93 -35.02
CA VAL A 792 -16.24 21.59 -35.72
C VAL A 792 -16.68 22.75 -36.61
N GLY A 793 -16.73 22.50 -37.92
CA GLY A 793 -17.32 23.38 -38.92
C GLY A 793 -18.24 22.58 -39.86
N SER A 794 -18.19 22.87 -41.16
CA SER A 794 -18.80 22.00 -42.18
C SER A 794 -18.13 20.63 -42.27
N GLN A 795 -16.89 20.54 -41.80
CA GLN A 795 -16.11 19.33 -41.58
C GLN A 795 -15.55 19.36 -40.16
N ILE A 796 -15.16 18.21 -39.64
CA ILE A 796 -14.52 18.10 -38.33
C ILE A 796 -13.03 17.89 -38.54
N SER A 797 -12.20 18.80 -38.02
CA SER A 797 -10.74 18.67 -38.04
C SER A 797 -10.23 18.27 -36.66
N VAL A 798 -9.34 17.28 -36.62
CA VAL A 798 -8.69 16.84 -35.37
C VAL A 798 -7.19 16.76 -35.53
N ILE A 799 -6.47 17.05 -34.45
CA ILE A 799 -5.03 16.85 -34.33
C ILE A 799 -4.82 15.61 -33.45
N LEU A 800 -4.10 14.63 -33.97
CA LEU A 800 -3.70 13.43 -33.23
C LEU A 800 -2.27 13.55 -32.71
N ARG A 801 -1.93 12.74 -31.71
CA ARG A 801 -0.54 12.63 -31.24
C ARG A 801 0.40 12.20 -32.36
N ALA A 802 1.68 12.54 -32.21
CA ALA A 802 2.70 12.21 -33.20
C ALA A 802 2.74 10.69 -33.48
N GLY A 803 2.73 10.34 -34.77
CA GLY A 803 2.74 8.94 -35.24
C GLY A 803 1.37 8.26 -35.30
N ASP A 804 0.30 8.86 -34.78
CA ASP A 804 -1.01 8.21 -34.71
C ASP A 804 -1.81 8.33 -36.02
N VAL A 805 -1.53 9.31 -36.88
CA VAL A 805 -2.26 9.52 -38.15
C VAL A 805 -1.99 8.41 -39.17
N GLY A 806 -0.77 7.88 -39.20
CA GLY A 806 -0.31 6.97 -40.26
C GLY A 806 -1.12 5.67 -40.39
N GLN A 807 -1.71 5.20 -39.28
CA GLN A 807 -2.50 3.95 -39.26
C GLN A 807 -3.85 4.07 -39.99
N PHE A 808 -4.40 5.28 -40.12
CA PHE A 808 -5.71 5.50 -40.72
C PHE A 808 -5.65 5.60 -42.25
N VAL A 809 -6.74 5.22 -42.91
CA VAL A 809 -6.89 5.34 -44.37
C VAL A 809 -8.05 6.26 -44.74
N VAL A 810 -7.94 6.96 -45.87
CA VAL A 810 -9.02 7.80 -46.40
C VAL A 810 -10.22 6.92 -46.75
N ASN A 811 -11.44 7.43 -46.53
CA ASN A 811 -12.72 6.73 -46.59
C ASN A 811 -12.97 5.69 -45.49
N GLU A 812 -12.08 5.56 -44.49
CA GLU A 812 -12.32 4.69 -43.33
C GLU A 812 -13.43 5.26 -42.44
N THR A 813 -14.31 4.39 -41.95
CA THR A 813 -15.30 4.74 -40.92
C THR A 813 -14.64 4.73 -39.55
N VAL A 814 -14.78 5.84 -38.84
CA VAL A 814 -14.19 6.07 -37.51
C VAL A 814 -15.20 6.71 -36.57
N ARG A 815 -14.90 6.69 -35.27
CA ARG A 815 -15.71 7.32 -34.22
C ARG A 815 -14.77 7.96 -33.19
N PHE A 816 -15.27 8.93 -32.44
CA PHE A 816 -14.61 9.37 -31.21
C PHE A 816 -15.06 8.54 -30.03
N ARG A 817 -14.18 8.37 -29.03
CA ARG A 817 -14.53 7.84 -27.71
C ARG A 817 -13.77 8.57 -26.61
N GLN A 818 -14.43 8.84 -25.49
CA GLN A 818 -13.70 9.20 -24.27
C GLN A 818 -12.86 8.00 -23.76
N ARG A 819 -11.76 8.26 -23.06
CA ARG A 819 -10.92 7.19 -22.45
C ARG A 819 -11.30 6.82 -21.03
N ASN A 820 -12.31 7.48 -20.46
CA ASN A 820 -12.84 7.07 -19.16
C ASN A 820 -13.72 5.83 -19.36
N LEU A 821 -13.21 4.66 -18.99
CA LEU A 821 -13.89 3.38 -19.18
C LEU A 821 -14.87 3.01 -18.04
N ARG A 822 -15.23 3.96 -17.16
CA ARG A 822 -16.10 3.69 -15.98
C ARG A 822 -17.56 3.40 -16.33
N THR A 823 -18.06 3.92 -17.45
CA THR A 823 -19.48 3.81 -17.82
C THR A 823 -19.69 2.86 -19.01
N PRO A 824 -20.87 2.21 -19.10
CA PRO A 824 -21.28 1.46 -20.29
C PRO A 824 -21.28 2.34 -21.55
N LEU A 825 -21.06 1.70 -22.70
CA LEU A 825 -20.67 2.32 -23.97
C LEU A 825 -21.67 3.31 -24.57
N ALA A 826 -22.97 3.19 -24.24
CA ALA A 826 -24.04 3.93 -24.93
C ALA A 826 -23.82 5.46 -24.95
N ASP A 827 -23.08 5.99 -23.97
CA ASP A 827 -22.88 7.44 -23.81
C ASP A 827 -21.46 7.94 -24.14
N LEU A 828 -20.53 7.06 -24.51
CA LEU A 828 -19.10 7.44 -24.60
C LEU A 828 -18.55 7.62 -26.02
N SER A 829 -19.28 7.22 -27.06
CA SER A 829 -18.81 7.29 -28.45
C SER A 829 -19.62 8.24 -29.32
N SER A 830 -18.95 8.96 -30.23
CA SER A 830 -19.65 9.75 -31.27
C SER A 830 -20.38 8.84 -32.25
N PRO A 831 -21.29 9.37 -33.10
CA PRO A 831 -21.72 8.69 -34.31
C PRO A 831 -20.58 8.35 -35.28
N ASP A 832 -20.94 7.63 -36.34
CA ASP A 832 -20.00 7.28 -37.42
C ASP A 832 -19.55 8.52 -38.19
N LEU A 833 -18.24 8.58 -38.40
CA LEU A 833 -17.55 9.60 -39.15
C LEU A 833 -16.80 8.93 -40.30
N LYS A 834 -16.53 9.67 -41.37
CA LYS A 834 -15.73 9.22 -42.49
C LYS A 834 -14.48 10.08 -42.62
N ILE A 835 -13.32 9.45 -42.77
CA ILE A 835 -12.08 10.17 -43.05
C ILE A 835 -12.10 10.70 -44.49
N LEU A 836 -12.06 12.01 -44.65
CA LEU A 836 -11.98 12.68 -45.95
C LEU A 836 -10.53 12.87 -46.40
N SER A 837 -9.67 13.30 -45.48
CA SER A 837 -8.25 13.50 -45.73
C SER A 837 -7.45 13.35 -44.43
N LYS A 838 -6.15 13.09 -44.59
CA LYS A 838 -5.19 13.05 -43.50
C LYS A 838 -3.87 13.71 -43.92
N ASP A 839 -3.19 14.31 -42.98
CA ASP A 839 -1.86 14.91 -43.14
C ASP A 839 -1.00 14.45 -41.97
N GLU A 840 -0.01 13.59 -42.26
CA GLU A 840 0.88 13.03 -41.24
C GLU A 840 1.90 14.06 -40.73
N SER A 841 2.30 15.03 -41.56
CA SER A 841 3.25 16.08 -41.18
C SER A 841 2.62 17.06 -40.20
N ASN A 842 1.38 17.46 -40.45
CA ASN A 842 0.61 18.33 -39.55
C ASN A 842 -0.16 17.56 -38.46
N ARG A 843 -0.14 16.22 -38.52
CA ARG A 843 -0.86 15.32 -37.61
C ARG A 843 -2.38 15.54 -37.60
N THR A 844 -2.92 16.04 -38.71
CA THR A 844 -4.35 16.38 -38.83
C THR A 844 -5.14 15.31 -39.57
N VAL A 845 -6.38 15.09 -39.15
CA VAL A 845 -7.38 14.28 -39.86
C VAL A 845 -8.64 15.12 -40.05
N VAL A 846 -9.19 15.11 -41.27
CA VAL A 846 -10.44 15.78 -41.60
C VAL A 846 -11.54 14.74 -41.79
N LEU A 847 -12.67 14.96 -41.11
CA LEU A 847 -13.76 14.01 -40.98
C LEU A 847 -15.09 14.62 -41.44
N GLU A 848 -15.95 13.77 -41.96
CA GLU A 848 -17.35 14.07 -42.28
C GLU A 848 -18.28 13.24 -41.39
N PRO A 849 -19.27 13.85 -40.71
CA PRO A 849 -20.29 13.09 -39.98
C PRO A 849 -21.23 12.37 -40.95
N LEU A 850 -21.44 11.07 -40.75
CA LEU A 850 -22.30 10.25 -41.60
C LEU A 850 -23.79 10.32 -41.21
N ILE A 851 -24.11 10.91 -40.07
CA ILE A 851 -25.48 11.16 -39.63
C ILE A 851 -25.62 12.59 -39.08
N THR A 852 -26.83 13.12 -39.10
CA THR A 852 -27.15 14.49 -38.67
C THR A 852 -27.51 14.61 -37.18
N THR A 853 -27.44 13.52 -36.42
CA THR A 853 -27.75 13.54 -34.98
C THR A 853 -26.85 14.55 -34.26
N PRO A 854 -27.41 15.47 -33.45
CA PRO A 854 -26.60 16.40 -32.66
C PRO A 854 -25.62 15.67 -31.75
N VAL A 855 -24.35 16.06 -31.80
CA VAL A 855 -23.27 15.50 -30.96
C VAL A 855 -22.64 16.63 -30.17
N ASN A 856 -22.45 16.42 -28.87
CA ASN A 856 -21.64 17.31 -28.05
C ASN A 856 -20.14 17.03 -28.31
N TRP A 857 -19.58 17.61 -29.37
CA TRP A 857 -18.16 17.43 -29.71
C TRP A 857 -17.20 17.91 -28.61
N GLY A 858 -17.63 18.88 -27.79
CA GLY A 858 -16.86 19.37 -26.64
C GLY A 858 -16.61 18.31 -25.56
N ALA A 859 -17.39 17.22 -25.55
CA ALA A 859 -17.15 16.08 -24.67
C ALA A 859 -15.86 15.31 -25.03
N PHE A 860 -15.36 15.42 -26.26
CA PHE A 860 -14.14 14.74 -26.71
C PHE A 860 -12.93 15.66 -26.60
N GLY A 861 -12.49 15.92 -25.37
CA GLY A 861 -11.31 16.75 -25.11
C GLY A 861 -9.97 16.06 -25.48
N PRO A 862 -8.84 16.73 -25.20
CA PRO A 862 -7.52 16.11 -25.23
C PRO A 862 -7.51 14.76 -24.52
N ASN A 863 -6.71 13.83 -25.03
CA ASN A 863 -6.68 12.43 -24.63
C ASN A 863 -7.90 11.59 -25.03
N SER A 864 -8.96 12.09 -25.68
CA SER A 864 -9.96 11.20 -26.28
C SER A 864 -9.35 10.37 -27.43
N LEU A 865 -10.07 9.36 -27.92
CA LEU A 865 -9.63 8.54 -29.05
C LEU A 865 -10.41 8.87 -30.31
N LEU A 866 -9.71 8.94 -31.44
CA LEU A 866 -10.27 8.64 -32.75
C LEU A 866 -9.99 7.17 -33.02
N TYR A 867 -11.00 6.37 -33.32
CA TYR A 867 -10.81 4.93 -33.51
C TYR A 867 -11.63 4.36 -34.66
N ALA A 868 -11.09 3.32 -35.29
CA ALA A 868 -11.78 2.50 -36.26
C ALA A 868 -12.37 1.28 -35.55
N PRO A 869 -13.71 1.15 -35.43
CA PRO A 869 -14.35 0.02 -34.77
C PRO A 869 -14.23 -1.27 -35.61
N VAL A 870 -14.25 -2.41 -34.94
CA VAL A 870 -14.43 -3.73 -35.58
C VAL A 870 -15.93 -3.91 -35.88
N LYS A 871 -16.28 -4.32 -37.10
CA LYS A 871 -17.67 -4.62 -37.46
C LYS A 871 -18.15 -5.87 -36.71
N ALA A 872 -19.39 -5.83 -36.22
CA ALA A 872 -20.00 -7.02 -35.64
C ALA A 872 -20.19 -8.11 -36.72
N PRO A 873 -20.22 -9.40 -36.34
CA PRO A 873 -20.62 -10.46 -37.26
C PRO A 873 -21.98 -10.16 -37.88
N THR A 874 -22.11 -10.36 -39.19
CA THR A 874 -23.39 -10.16 -39.92
C THR A 874 -24.37 -11.30 -39.72
N GLU A 875 -23.89 -12.46 -39.26
CA GLU A 875 -24.75 -13.59 -38.97
C GLU A 875 -25.50 -13.39 -37.66
N ASN A 876 -26.83 -13.29 -37.74
CA ASN A 876 -27.72 -13.03 -36.60
C ASN A 876 -27.45 -13.97 -35.40
N ARG A 877 -27.08 -15.23 -35.66
CA ARG A 877 -26.75 -16.18 -34.59
C ARG A 877 -25.54 -15.79 -33.72
N ASN A 878 -24.59 -15.03 -34.25
CA ASN A 878 -23.43 -14.50 -33.52
C ASN A 878 -23.63 -13.05 -33.05
N ASN A 879 -24.71 -12.42 -33.51
CA ASN A 879 -25.06 -11.03 -33.25
C ASN A 879 -26.60 -10.88 -33.13
N PRO A 880 -27.23 -11.52 -32.13
CA PRO A 880 -28.68 -11.60 -32.02
C PRO A 880 -29.35 -10.23 -31.83
N MET A 881 -28.57 -9.23 -31.44
CA MET A 881 -29.01 -7.87 -31.16
C MET A 881 -28.83 -6.95 -32.38
N ASN A 882 -28.34 -7.47 -33.52
CA ASN A 882 -28.04 -6.70 -34.73
C ASN A 882 -27.13 -5.48 -34.46
N ASP A 883 -26.14 -5.64 -33.57
CA ASP A 883 -25.16 -4.59 -33.31
C ASP A 883 -24.39 -4.26 -34.59
N VAL A 884 -24.10 -2.99 -34.84
CA VAL A 884 -23.31 -2.58 -36.00
C VAL A 884 -21.82 -2.88 -35.80
N TYR A 885 -21.36 -2.81 -34.54
CA TYR A 885 -19.96 -2.93 -34.15
C TYR A 885 -19.79 -4.00 -33.09
N ALA A 886 -18.68 -4.71 -33.15
CA ALA A 886 -18.36 -5.74 -32.17
C ALA A 886 -17.98 -5.10 -30.83
N GLU A 887 -18.38 -5.74 -29.75
CA GLU A 887 -18.10 -5.34 -28.37
C GLU A 887 -17.09 -6.30 -27.72
N VAL A 888 -16.39 -5.84 -26.68
CA VAL A 888 -15.49 -6.67 -25.86
C VAL A 888 -16.28 -7.76 -25.12
N LEU A 889 -17.50 -7.47 -24.69
CA LEU A 889 -18.48 -8.50 -24.34
C LEU A 889 -19.17 -8.99 -25.61
N SER A 890 -19.07 -10.29 -25.92
CA SER A 890 -19.77 -10.83 -27.10
C SER A 890 -21.29 -10.57 -27.03
N PRO A 891 -21.92 -10.07 -28.11
CA PRO A 891 -23.38 -9.89 -28.18
C PRO A 891 -24.18 -11.15 -27.82
N LEU A 892 -23.62 -12.32 -28.13
CA LEU A 892 -24.24 -13.61 -27.79
C LEU A 892 -24.28 -13.85 -26.27
N LEU A 893 -23.21 -13.49 -25.54
CA LEU A 893 -23.19 -13.59 -24.08
C LEU A 893 -24.04 -12.51 -23.42
N ARG A 894 -24.04 -11.29 -23.98
CA ARG A 894 -24.94 -10.22 -23.56
C ARG A 894 -26.41 -10.67 -23.63
N HIS A 895 -26.78 -11.27 -24.76
CA HIS A 895 -28.12 -11.83 -24.97
C HIS A 895 -28.43 -12.96 -23.98
N GLN A 896 -27.52 -13.93 -23.79
CA GLN A 896 -27.68 -15.00 -22.80
C GLN A 896 -27.95 -14.45 -21.38
N ILE A 897 -27.21 -13.42 -20.95
CA ILE A 897 -27.40 -12.79 -19.64
C ILE A 897 -28.78 -12.10 -19.57
N ASN A 898 -29.21 -11.42 -20.63
CA ASN A 898 -30.53 -10.82 -20.71
C ASN A 898 -31.67 -11.85 -20.67
N GLU A 899 -31.49 -13.03 -21.26
CA GLU A 899 -32.51 -14.09 -21.27
C GLU A 899 -32.62 -14.84 -19.93
N THR A 900 -31.48 -15.05 -19.26
CA THR A 900 -31.41 -15.87 -18.04
C THR A 900 -31.33 -15.08 -16.75
N HIS A 901 -31.05 -13.78 -16.84
CA HIS A 901 -30.80 -12.88 -15.71
C HIS A 901 -29.80 -13.45 -14.70
N SER A 902 -28.80 -14.20 -15.19
CA SER A 902 -27.87 -14.96 -14.37
C SER A 902 -26.41 -14.71 -14.78
N PRO A 903 -25.45 -14.69 -13.83
CA PRO A 903 -24.04 -14.60 -14.16
C PRO A 903 -23.51 -15.92 -14.75
N GLN A 904 -22.27 -15.90 -15.26
CA GLN A 904 -21.59 -17.10 -15.76
C GLN A 904 -21.07 -18.01 -14.64
N THR A 905 -20.90 -17.51 -13.42
CA THR A 905 -20.49 -18.32 -12.26
C THR A 905 -21.60 -19.31 -11.87
N ARG A 906 -21.20 -20.56 -11.57
CA ARG A 906 -22.11 -21.64 -11.19
C ARG A 906 -22.93 -21.36 -9.95
N GLU A 907 -22.26 -20.88 -8.91
CA GLU A 907 -22.83 -20.64 -7.60
C GLU A 907 -22.51 -19.18 -7.24
N PRO A 908 -23.30 -18.22 -7.75
CA PRO A 908 -23.08 -16.82 -7.40
C PRO A 908 -23.27 -16.64 -5.89
N CYS A 909 -22.53 -15.70 -5.32
CA CYS A 909 -22.65 -15.33 -3.92
C CYS A 909 -22.34 -16.46 -2.93
N GLN A 910 -21.43 -17.37 -3.29
CA GLN A 910 -20.86 -18.36 -2.37
C GLN A 910 -19.36 -18.08 -2.20
N GLU A 911 -18.81 -18.43 -1.04
CA GLU A 911 -17.37 -18.40 -0.83
C GLU A 911 -16.72 -19.33 -1.86
N ASP A 912 -16.04 -18.73 -2.83
CA ASP A 912 -15.36 -19.44 -3.90
C ASP A 912 -13.86 -19.36 -3.65
N ASP A 913 -13.33 -20.45 -3.10
CA ASP A 913 -11.90 -20.63 -2.86
C ASP A 913 -11.13 -21.05 -4.13
N LYS A 914 -11.82 -21.20 -5.26
CA LYS A 914 -11.18 -21.62 -6.50
C LYS A 914 -10.50 -20.44 -7.17
N ASP A 915 -9.25 -20.68 -7.55
CA ASP A 915 -8.47 -19.72 -8.32
C ASP A 915 -9.12 -19.42 -9.68
N GLN A 916 -9.93 -20.37 -10.20
CA GLN A 916 -10.59 -20.32 -11.50
C GLN A 916 -12.09 -20.58 -11.40
N GLN A 917 -12.88 -19.88 -12.21
CA GLN A 917 -14.32 -20.07 -12.33
C GLN A 917 -14.69 -20.59 -13.72
N ASP A 918 -15.26 -21.80 -13.75
CA ASP A 918 -15.81 -22.37 -14.98
C ASP A 918 -17.16 -21.71 -15.32
N PRO A 919 -17.31 -21.09 -16.51
CA PRO A 919 -18.60 -20.54 -16.92
C PRO A 919 -19.64 -21.65 -17.15
N VAL A 920 -20.81 -21.52 -16.53
CA VAL A 920 -21.94 -22.44 -16.72
C VAL A 920 -23.11 -21.83 -17.49
N ASN A 921 -23.35 -20.51 -17.34
CA ASN A 921 -24.42 -19.81 -18.06
C ASN A 921 -23.95 -19.40 -19.46
N LEU A 922 -23.77 -20.39 -20.31
CA LEU A 922 -23.34 -20.24 -21.70
C LEU A 922 -24.49 -20.61 -22.66
N PRO A 923 -24.60 -19.93 -23.81
CA PRO A 923 -25.51 -20.34 -24.88
C PRO A 923 -25.33 -21.82 -25.24
N ALA A 924 -26.43 -22.54 -25.44
CA ALA A 924 -26.39 -24.00 -25.67
C ALA A 924 -25.58 -24.41 -26.91
N ASN A 925 -25.52 -23.54 -27.90
CA ASN A 925 -24.82 -23.70 -29.18
C ASN A 925 -23.39 -23.12 -29.17
N LEU A 926 -22.88 -22.65 -28.03
CA LEU A 926 -21.54 -22.07 -27.96
C LEU A 926 -20.46 -23.14 -28.18
N ASN A 927 -19.64 -22.97 -29.23
CA ASN A 927 -18.38 -23.71 -29.34
C ASN A 927 -17.45 -23.24 -28.22
N ARG A 928 -17.31 -24.06 -27.17
CA ARG A 928 -16.46 -23.72 -26.02
C ARG A 928 -14.99 -23.63 -26.49
N PRO A 929 -14.33 -22.49 -26.31
CA PRO A 929 -12.90 -22.40 -26.59
C PRO A 929 -12.15 -23.30 -25.60
N GLN A 930 -10.94 -23.71 -25.97
CA GLN A 930 -10.10 -24.56 -25.12
C GLN A 930 -9.80 -23.90 -23.75
N GLU A 931 -9.77 -22.57 -23.75
CA GLU A 931 -9.60 -21.72 -22.57
C GLU A 931 -10.93 -21.04 -22.18
N HIS A 932 -11.99 -21.83 -21.97
CA HIS A 932 -13.36 -21.32 -21.71
C HIS A 932 -13.47 -20.39 -20.49
N ARG A 933 -12.55 -20.49 -19.53
CA ARG A 933 -12.48 -19.58 -18.37
C ARG A 933 -12.12 -18.15 -18.74
N ARG A 934 -11.52 -17.92 -19.91
CA ARG A 934 -11.11 -16.60 -20.40
C ARG A 934 -12.19 -15.86 -21.15
N ILE A 935 -13.36 -16.48 -21.33
CA ILE A 935 -14.52 -15.81 -21.89
C ILE A 935 -14.83 -14.53 -21.08
N VAL A 936 -15.21 -13.47 -21.79
CA VAL A 936 -15.59 -12.18 -21.21
C VAL A 936 -17.08 -12.31 -20.93
N GLY A 937 -17.45 -12.24 -19.68
CA GLY A 937 -18.81 -12.39 -19.20
C GLY A 937 -18.97 -11.66 -17.88
N LEU A 938 -19.80 -12.20 -17.01
CA LEU A 938 -20.08 -11.70 -15.67
C LEU A 938 -19.84 -12.81 -14.65
N PHE A 939 -18.76 -12.69 -13.89
CA PHE A 939 -18.32 -13.71 -12.92
C PHE A 939 -18.40 -13.12 -11.51
N SER A 940 -18.92 -13.89 -10.55
CA SER A 940 -19.17 -13.40 -9.18
C SER A 940 -17.88 -13.31 -8.37
N GLY A 941 -17.79 -12.29 -7.54
CA GLY A 941 -16.69 -12.00 -6.62
C GLY A 941 -15.75 -10.89 -7.12
N GLY A 942 -14.74 -10.58 -6.34
CA GLY A 942 -13.72 -9.56 -6.63
C GLY A 942 -13.47 -8.64 -5.44
N LYS A 943 -12.31 -7.95 -5.42
CA LYS A 943 -11.92 -7.00 -4.36
C LYS A 943 -12.04 -7.56 -2.94
N GLY A 944 -11.82 -8.86 -2.73
CA GLY A 944 -11.98 -9.44 -1.39
C GLY A 944 -13.40 -9.91 -1.04
N PHE A 945 -14.39 -9.78 -1.92
CA PHE A 945 -15.78 -10.19 -1.65
C PHE A 945 -16.26 -11.29 -2.60
N SER A 946 -17.16 -12.15 -2.12
CA SER A 946 -17.76 -13.22 -2.92
C SER A 946 -19.10 -12.84 -3.56
N CYS A 947 -19.79 -11.86 -2.99
CA CYS A 947 -21.11 -11.36 -3.40
C CYS A 947 -21.05 -9.88 -3.78
N ASP A 948 -22.11 -9.42 -4.46
CA ASP A 948 -22.41 -8.01 -4.73
C ASP A 948 -21.40 -7.29 -5.64
N VAL A 949 -20.38 -8.00 -6.12
CA VAL A 949 -19.38 -7.52 -7.07
C VAL A 949 -19.13 -8.60 -8.11
N TYR A 950 -18.86 -8.16 -9.34
CA TYR A 950 -18.54 -9.01 -10.46
C TYR A 950 -17.28 -8.56 -11.17
N HIS A 951 -16.59 -9.54 -11.75
CA HIS A 951 -15.42 -9.39 -12.60
C HIS A 951 -15.67 -9.99 -13.98
N ALA A 952 -14.82 -9.64 -14.93
CA ALA A 952 -15.11 -9.87 -16.35
C ALA A 952 -14.80 -11.29 -16.85
N SER A 953 -14.03 -12.10 -16.12
CA SER A 953 -13.56 -13.39 -16.62
C SER A 953 -13.23 -14.37 -15.51
N GLY A 954 -13.56 -15.66 -15.70
CA GLY A 954 -13.30 -16.69 -14.70
C GLY A 954 -11.82 -17.01 -14.44
N GLU A 955 -10.91 -16.44 -15.24
CA GLU A 955 -9.46 -16.48 -15.03
C GLU A 955 -8.84 -15.12 -15.39
N CYS A 956 -8.03 -14.56 -14.49
CA CYS A 956 -7.28 -13.33 -14.73
C CYS A 956 -6.04 -13.25 -13.84
N LEU A 957 -4.95 -12.66 -14.34
CA LEU A 957 -3.76 -12.34 -13.54
C LEU A 957 -4.09 -11.41 -12.36
N MET A 958 -5.05 -10.48 -12.55
CA MET A 958 -5.52 -9.61 -11.47
C MET A 958 -6.26 -10.37 -10.38
N ARG A 959 -6.78 -11.56 -10.68
CA ARG A 959 -7.38 -12.46 -9.69
C ARG A 959 -6.27 -13.19 -8.94
N LYS A 960 -5.51 -14.07 -9.62
CA LYS A 960 -4.27 -14.70 -9.10
C LYS A 960 -3.12 -14.49 -10.02
N GLU A 961 -1.93 -14.47 -9.44
CA GLU A 961 -0.69 -14.42 -10.19
C GLU A 961 -0.31 -15.77 -10.78
N THR A 962 -0.51 -16.87 -10.04
CA THR A 962 -0.06 -18.21 -10.46
C THR A 962 -0.98 -19.36 -10.04
N ALA A 963 -1.11 -20.37 -10.91
CA ALA A 963 -1.71 -21.69 -10.61
C ALA A 963 -0.64 -22.70 -10.20
N LEU A 964 -0.97 -23.61 -9.28
CA LEU A 964 -0.15 -24.81 -9.04
C LEU A 964 -0.40 -25.85 -10.14
N ILE A 965 0.64 -26.32 -10.81
CA ILE A 965 0.55 -27.48 -11.70
C ILE A 965 0.71 -28.72 -10.82
N SER A 966 -0.41 -29.34 -10.46
CA SER A 966 -0.42 -30.66 -9.83
C SER A 966 -0.25 -31.73 -10.90
N GLN A 967 0.91 -32.41 -10.90
CA GLN A 967 1.06 -33.68 -11.64
C GLN A 967 0.88 -34.83 -10.66
N ALA A 968 -0.08 -35.72 -10.94
CA ALA A 968 -0.20 -36.98 -10.23
C ALA A 968 0.79 -37.97 -10.83
N VAL A 969 1.93 -38.20 -10.15
CA VAL A 969 2.87 -39.26 -10.51
C VAL A 969 2.70 -40.39 -9.50
N GLY A 970 2.11 -41.52 -9.93
CA GLY A 970 1.89 -42.68 -9.05
C GLY A 970 0.87 -42.46 -7.93
N GLY A 971 -0.12 -41.57 -8.11
CA GLY A 971 -1.14 -41.26 -7.09
C GLY A 971 -0.69 -40.27 -6.02
N VAL A 972 0.58 -39.85 -6.06
CA VAL A 972 1.08 -38.72 -5.26
C VAL A 972 0.98 -37.46 -6.11
N ILE A 973 0.26 -36.45 -5.60
CA ILE A 973 0.24 -35.13 -6.22
C ILE A 973 1.58 -34.46 -5.91
N THR A 974 2.49 -34.48 -6.87
CA THR A 974 3.71 -33.68 -6.81
C THR A 974 3.46 -32.39 -7.59
N SER A 975 3.39 -31.27 -6.87
CA SER A 975 3.37 -29.94 -7.46
C SER A 975 4.78 -29.62 -7.98
N THR A 976 5.01 -29.74 -9.29
CA THR A 976 6.36 -29.60 -9.88
C THR A 976 6.58 -28.28 -10.62
N ASP A 977 5.54 -27.47 -10.88
CA ASP A 977 5.72 -26.20 -11.57
C ASP A 977 4.57 -25.22 -11.30
N ARG A 978 4.82 -23.92 -11.45
CA ARG A 978 3.80 -22.87 -11.34
C ARG A 978 3.55 -22.25 -12.70
N HIS A 979 2.29 -22.15 -13.07
CA HIS A 979 1.88 -21.47 -14.28
C HIS A 979 1.40 -20.06 -13.96
N THR A 980 1.91 -19.05 -14.65
CA THR A 980 1.40 -17.68 -14.54
C THR A 980 0.09 -17.55 -15.30
N TYR A 981 -0.93 -17.02 -14.63
CA TYR A 981 -2.16 -16.62 -15.30
C TYR A 981 -1.91 -15.46 -16.26
N GLN A 982 -2.78 -15.30 -17.25
CA GLN A 982 -2.75 -14.13 -18.12
C GLN A 982 -3.77 -13.11 -17.64
N PHE A 983 -3.51 -11.82 -17.90
CA PHE A 983 -4.58 -10.84 -17.83
C PHE A 983 -5.75 -11.28 -18.70
N CYS A 984 -6.98 -11.19 -18.19
CA CYS A 984 -8.15 -11.39 -19.04
C CYS A 984 -8.21 -10.29 -20.10
N HIS A 985 -8.95 -10.51 -21.20
CA HIS A 985 -8.97 -9.55 -22.29
C HIS A 985 -9.47 -8.17 -21.89
N VAL A 986 -10.38 -8.06 -20.91
CA VAL A 986 -10.81 -6.76 -20.35
C VAL A 986 -9.63 -6.02 -19.73
N CYS A 987 -8.82 -6.68 -18.91
CA CYS A 987 -7.62 -6.06 -18.32
C CYS A 987 -6.57 -5.73 -19.39
N GLN A 988 -6.35 -6.61 -20.39
CA GLN A 988 -5.43 -6.31 -21.49
C GLN A 988 -5.89 -5.08 -22.30
N TYR A 989 -7.20 -5.00 -22.58
CA TYR A 989 -7.82 -3.88 -23.28
C TYR A 989 -7.63 -2.57 -22.51
N ILE A 990 -7.89 -2.56 -21.20
CA ILE A 990 -7.66 -1.40 -20.33
C ILE A 990 -6.20 -0.96 -20.36
N LEU A 991 -5.26 -1.89 -20.17
CA LEU A 991 -3.83 -1.57 -20.15
C LEU A 991 -3.36 -0.96 -21.47
N VAL A 992 -3.78 -1.53 -22.61
CA VAL A 992 -3.50 -0.95 -23.93
C VAL A 992 -4.20 0.40 -24.10
N ASP A 993 -5.44 0.53 -23.63
CA ASP A 993 -6.15 1.79 -23.72
C ASP A 993 -5.49 2.90 -22.93
N GLN A 994 -4.90 2.60 -21.77
CA GLN A 994 -4.23 3.60 -20.91
C GLN A 994 -2.79 3.90 -21.35
N ILE A 995 -2.07 2.90 -21.88
CA ILE A 995 -0.63 3.02 -22.20
C ILE A 995 -0.42 3.41 -23.67
N ASP A 996 -0.92 2.63 -24.62
CA ASP A 996 -0.78 2.91 -26.06
C ASP A 996 -1.97 2.33 -26.87
N PRO A 997 -3.02 3.13 -27.11
CA PRO A 997 -4.22 2.70 -27.83
C PRO A 997 -3.99 2.15 -29.24
N ARG A 998 -2.83 2.43 -29.87
CA ARG A 998 -2.50 1.86 -31.19
C ARG A 998 -2.40 0.33 -31.17
N GLN A 999 -2.19 -0.25 -29.99
CA GLN A 999 -2.05 -1.70 -29.83
C GLN A 999 -3.39 -2.44 -29.71
N HIS A 1000 -4.52 -1.73 -29.76
CA HIS A 1000 -5.85 -2.38 -29.69
C HIS A 1000 -6.02 -3.43 -30.78
N GLY A 1001 -5.59 -3.17 -32.01
CA GLY A 1001 -5.67 -4.13 -33.11
C GLY A 1001 -4.88 -5.43 -32.89
N GLU A 1002 -3.78 -5.39 -32.11
CA GLU A 1002 -3.00 -6.59 -31.80
C GLU A 1002 -3.64 -7.45 -30.72
N ILE A 1003 -4.29 -6.82 -29.74
CA ILE A 1003 -5.09 -7.53 -28.73
C ILE A 1003 -6.37 -8.09 -29.38
N ASP A 1004 -6.98 -7.35 -30.30
CA ASP A 1004 -8.19 -7.77 -31.01
C ASP A 1004 -8.00 -9.06 -31.81
N LYS A 1005 -6.85 -9.23 -32.48
CA LYS A 1005 -6.50 -10.49 -33.18
C LYS A 1005 -6.52 -11.70 -32.24
N LYS A 1006 -6.14 -11.53 -30.97
CA LYS A 1006 -6.17 -12.59 -29.95
C LYS A 1006 -7.57 -12.81 -29.38
N TYR A 1007 -8.48 -11.85 -29.54
CA TYR A 1007 -9.88 -12.04 -29.17
C TYR A 1007 -10.48 -13.18 -29.99
N ASP A 1008 -10.24 -13.18 -31.30
CA ASP A 1008 -10.84 -14.21 -32.13
C ASP A 1008 -10.31 -15.61 -31.79
N GLU A 1009 -9.12 -15.77 -31.18
CA GLU A 1009 -8.58 -17.06 -30.72
C GLU A 1009 -9.32 -17.64 -29.51
N ASN A 1010 -9.60 -16.80 -28.52
CA ASN A 1010 -10.04 -17.22 -27.18
C ASN A 1010 -11.55 -17.04 -26.96
N TYR A 1011 -12.23 -16.32 -27.84
CA TYR A 1011 -13.62 -15.92 -27.63
C TYR A 1011 -14.57 -16.65 -28.58
N PRO A 1012 -15.80 -16.89 -28.13
CA PRO A 1012 -16.72 -17.75 -28.84
C PRO A 1012 -17.17 -17.17 -30.17
N SER A 1013 -17.18 -18.04 -31.19
CA SER A 1013 -17.82 -17.82 -32.48
C SER A 1013 -18.48 -19.12 -32.91
N LEU A 1014 -19.65 -19.06 -33.54
CA LEU A 1014 -20.31 -20.26 -34.05
C LEU A 1014 -19.61 -20.85 -35.30
N ASP A 1015 -18.72 -20.08 -35.94
CA ASP A 1015 -18.25 -20.37 -37.32
C ASP A 1015 -16.82 -20.86 -37.44
N LYS A 1016 -16.08 -21.02 -36.35
CA LYS A 1016 -14.79 -21.67 -36.46
C LYS A 1016 -15.05 -23.10 -36.94
N PRO A 1017 -14.57 -23.51 -38.15
CA PRO A 1017 -14.52 -24.91 -38.47
C PRO A 1017 -13.76 -25.55 -37.33
N THR A 1018 -14.38 -26.53 -36.69
CA THR A 1018 -13.77 -27.31 -35.61
C THR A 1018 -12.33 -27.61 -36.01
N SER A 1019 -11.39 -27.46 -35.07
CA SER A 1019 -9.98 -27.81 -35.29
C SER A 1019 -9.84 -29.15 -36.01
N VAL A 1020 -10.80 -30.06 -35.82
CA VAL A 1020 -11.05 -31.28 -36.59
C VAL A 1020 -10.92 -31.11 -38.11
N LEU A 1021 -11.55 -30.13 -38.78
CA LEU A 1021 -11.44 -29.98 -40.24
C LEU A 1021 -10.03 -29.54 -40.67
N LYS A 1022 -9.40 -28.62 -39.93
CA LYS A 1022 -7.98 -28.24 -40.15
C LYS A 1022 -7.05 -29.43 -39.90
N THR A 1023 -7.27 -30.19 -38.83
CA THR A 1023 -6.50 -31.39 -38.49
C THR A 1023 -6.70 -32.48 -39.54
N VAL A 1024 -7.93 -32.70 -40.03
CA VAL A 1024 -8.24 -33.62 -41.12
C VAL A 1024 -7.55 -33.19 -42.41
N LEU A 1025 -7.54 -31.89 -42.74
CA LEU A 1025 -6.84 -31.37 -43.91
C LEU A 1025 -5.31 -31.48 -43.78
N ILE A 1026 -4.74 -31.27 -42.59
CA ILE A 1026 -3.32 -31.46 -42.31
C ILE A 1026 -2.96 -32.95 -42.41
N ILE A 1027 -3.74 -33.84 -41.80
CA ILE A 1027 -3.54 -35.30 -41.89
C ILE A 1027 -3.65 -35.74 -43.36
N ALA A 1028 -4.65 -35.27 -44.10
CA ALA A 1028 -4.79 -35.55 -45.52
C ALA A 1028 -3.59 -35.04 -46.32
N GLY A 1029 -3.09 -33.84 -46.04
CA GLY A 1029 -1.88 -33.28 -46.65
C GLY A 1029 -0.62 -34.10 -46.35
N VAL A 1030 -0.44 -34.54 -45.10
CA VAL A 1030 0.67 -35.41 -44.68
C VAL A 1030 0.57 -36.78 -45.37
N LEU A 1031 -0.62 -37.37 -45.45
CA LEU A 1031 -0.85 -38.64 -46.16
C LEU A 1031 -0.58 -38.52 -47.66
N VAL A 1032 -0.95 -37.39 -48.29
CA VAL A 1032 -0.63 -37.11 -49.69
C VAL A 1032 0.88 -36.98 -49.90
N LEU A 1033 1.59 -36.28 -49.00
CA LEU A 1033 3.05 -36.15 -49.06
C LEU A 1033 3.77 -37.48 -48.85
N LEU A 1034 3.31 -38.30 -47.90
CA LEU A 1034 3.82 -39.65 -47.67
C LEU A 1034 3.54 -40.56 -48.89
N GLY A 1035 2.36 -40.46 -49.49
CA GLY A 1035 2.02 -41.19 -50.72
C GLY A 1035 2.86 -40.76 -51.91
N LEU A 1036 3.13 -39.46 -52.08
CA LEU A 1036 4.04 -38.92 -53.09
C LEU A 1036 5.48 -39.37 -52.85
N GLY A 1037 5.96 -39.33 -51.60
CA GLY A 1037 7.28 -39.84 -51.22
C GLY A 1037 7.43 -41.34 -51.54
N TYR A 1038 6.40 -42.14 -51.22
CA TYR A 1038 6.35 -43.56 -51.57
C TYR A 1038 6.35 -43.79 -53.08
N LEU A 1039 5.60 -43.01 -53.86
CA LEU A 1039 5.57 -43.10 -55.32
C LEU A 1039 6.91 -42.69 -55.97
N ILE A 1040 7.59 -41.69 -55.40
CA ILE A 1040 8.92 -41.26 -55.86
C ILE A 1040 9.96 -42.35 -55.54
N ALA A 1041 9.95 -42.92 -54.33
CA ALA A 1041 10.83 -44.01 -53.94
C ALA A 1041 10.61 -45.26 -54.82
N LYS A 1042 9.36 -45.57 -55.17
CA LYS A 1042 9.01 -46.68 -56.06
C LYS A 1042 9.40 -46.45 -57.53
N LYS A 1043 9.64 -45.20 -57.94
CA LYS A 1043 10.08 -44.85 -59.31
C LYS A 1043 11.60 -44.80 -59.45
N SER A 1044 12.34 -44.82 -58.32
CA SER A 1044 13.81 -44.87 -58.29
C SER A 1044 14.39 -46.29 -58.16
N ASP A 1045 13.54 -47.29 -57.90
CA ASP A 1045 13.81 -48.72 -58.16
C ASP A 1045 13.30 -49.09 -59.56
#